data_AF-A0A8H4IX53-F1
#
_entry.id   AF-A0A8H4IX53-F1
#
_cell.length_a   1.000
_cell.length_b   1.000
_cell.length_c   1.000
_cell.angle_alpha   90.00
_cell.angle_beta   90.00
_cell.angle_gamma   90.00
#
_symmetry.space_group_name_H-M   'P 1'
#
loop_
_entity.id
_entity.type
_entity.pdbx_description
1 polymer ?
#
loop_
_entity_poly.entity_id
_entity_poly.type
_entity_poly.pdbx_seq_one_letter_code
_entity_poly.pdbx_strand_id
1 'polypeptide(L)'
;MKDDVKLKLILWLSGVQFLLSSLVLGMNTPARVFVRLHNGPDVLVDGKYTQHRKYNDSPFVLHLWSIEIACSSGICGILLFVVLLGFVCRYGWDRVARKIRNPYGSNGVNNPLTILTTHFMYVSSLISGSFEIQRLLWGINPMLVFLEDGLLPSARHYQRLPLDQPADKPLGSFSIETYICEILEYSVSTTSRTDQAAIMLYAERCTLARAARWVTLLSALFFFCVWVLDTVTRPVHPYAVARSEACPMSNASLSGFEAAITLPPQISRRISGVWDDNIYAPSSRTVQPKSILSLANASEISSYPGPATLAGNASALVFDFGLEVGGIIHLSYSTSGSGTGTLGLAFSEAKNWIGLYSDSSNGLFQRGDGAIYDAPFAGAGIHSYVVPDEKLRGGFRYLTVLLLTNSTSSGPSINPTWSNLRAYNGYFHCNDEELNRIWYAGAYTLQTNAVPVNTGRAWPALSYGWANNGSLANGSTVIVDGAKRDRAVWPGDMGVAVPAAFVSTGDLESVKNALEVMYDYQEADGAIPEAGPPLLQKGSDTYHMWTMIGTYNYVLYSGDLDFLEVVWERYLKAMDYVYGKVDDSGLLNVTGIRDWARWQQGWNNTEANMILYHTLVTGATLADWQSNTTNSSLSTAYLSRAASLRTAIKHPTRGILPFSSTGQRYLTPLHPQDANSLSLYLRPGRPSAPKPPSSPGNISPFISSLELHGHLAAHQPQLALDLIRRSWGWYASHPNGTGSTVIEGYLTNGSFSYRSSRGYGYDASYVSHAHGWSAGPTSALTEGIVG
;
A
#
# COMPACT_ATOMS: atom_id res chain seq x y z
N MET A 1 -33.97 10.48 29.19
CA MET A 1 -33.49 11.88 29.29
C MET A 1 -33.98 12.64 28.07
N LYS A 2 -34.52 13.86 28.25
CA LYS A 2 -34.81 14.76 27.12
C LYS A 2 -33.50 15.06 26.37
N ASP A 3 -33.56 15.23 25.05
CA ASP A 3 -32.36 15.30 24.20
C ASP A 3 -31.47 16.52 24.48
N ASP A 4 -32.05 17.59 25.03
CA ASP A 4 -31.35 18.78 25.54
C ASP A 4 -30.49 18.52 26.79
N VAL A 5 -30.75 17.42 27.51
CA VAL A 5 -30.00 17.00 28.71
C VAL A 5 -28.90 16.00 28.36
N LYS A 6 -29.10 15.15 27.33
CA LYS A 6 -28.14 14.11 26.94
C LYS A 6 -26.78 14.68 26.58
N LEU A 7 -26.75 15.74 25.78
CA LEU A 7 -25.48 16.33 25.35
C LEU A 7 -24.73 17.03 26.48
N LYS A 8 -25.46 17.73 27.37
CA LYS A 8 -24.90 18.33 28.59
C LYS A 8 -24.28 17.26 29.50
N LEU A 9 -24.94 16.11 29.61
CA LEU A 9 -24.44 14.97 30.38
C LEU A 9 -23.19 14.35 29.73
N ILE A 10 -23.17 14.17 28.40
CA ILE A 10 -22.01 13.64 27.67
C ILE A 10 -20.80 14.56 27.83
N LEU A 11 -21.00 15.89 27.77
CA LEU A 11 -19.93 16.86 27.96
C LEU A 11 -19.39 16.85 29.40
N TRP A 12 -20.30 16.73 30.39
CA TRP A 12 -19.93 16.58 31.80
C TRP A 12 -19.15 15.29 32.06
N LEU A 13 -19.62 14.16 31.55
CA LEU A 13 -18.94 12.87 31.67
C LEU A 13 -17.57 12.88 30.99
N SER A 14 -17.45 13.56 29.84
CA SER A 14 -16.17 13.72 29.14
C SER A 14 -15.19 14.61 29.91
N GLY A 15 -15.68 15.70 30.52
CA GLY A 15 -14.87 16.56 31.40
C GLY A 15 -14.40 15.85 32.67
N VAL A 16 -15.26 15.04 33.28
CA VAL A 16 -14.92 14.19 34.43
C VAL A 16 -13.89 13.13 34.04
N GLN A 17 -14.05 12.48 32.88
CA GLN A 17 -13.10 11.51 32.35
C GLN A 17 -11.72 12.13 32.09
N PHE A 18 -11.68 13.36 31.55
CA PHE A 18 -10.43 14.10 31.33
C PHE A 18 -9.73 14.46 32.65
N LEU A 19 -10.48 14.90 33.66
CA LEU A 19 -9.98 15.18 35.01
C LEU A 19 -9.42 13.93 35.68
N LEU A 20 -10.15 12.82 35.64
CA LEU A 20 -9.70 11.53 36.19
C LEU A 20 -8.45 11.03 35.47
N SER A 21 -8.39 11.15 34.14
CA SER A 21 -7.22 10.76 33.34
C SER A 21 -6.00 11.62 33.68
N SER A 22 -6.20 12.92 33.89
CA SER A 22 -5.12 13.86 34.27
C SER A 22 -4.62 13.64 35.70
N LEU A 23 -5.52 13.33 36.64
CA LEU A 23 -5.19 12.92 38.01
C LEU A 23 -4.43 11.59 38.03
N VAL A 24 -4.88 10.60 37.24
CA VAL A 24 -4.22 9.30 37.11
C VAL A 24 -2.84 9.46 36.47
N LEU A 25 -2.66 10.36 35.49
CA LEU A 25 -1.33 10.74 34.98
C LEU A 25 -0.48 11.36 36.09
N GLY A 26 -0.95 12.44 36.72
CA GLY A 26 -0.18 13.20 37.70
C GLY A 26 0.18 12.40 38.95
N MET A 27 -0.65 11.43 39.32
CA MET A 27 -0.39 10.50 40.42
C MET A 27 0.49 9.30 40.00
N ASN A 28 0.62 9.00 38.71
CA ASN A 28 1.46 7.90 38.18
C ASN A 28 2.75 8.34 37.45
N THR A 29 3.00 9.63 37.21
CA THR A 29 4.33 10.11 36.81
C THR A 29 5.36 9.91 37.94
N PRO A 30 6.66 9.71 37.64
CA PRO A 30 7.54 8.73 38.28
C PRO A 30 8.05 9.06 39.69
N ALA A 31 7.45 10.01 40.42
CA ALA A 31 8.02 10.53 41.66
C ALA A 31 8.24 9.46 42.73
N ARG A 32 7.38 8.44 42.81
CA ARG A 32 7.49 7.37 43.82
C ARG A 32 8.52 6.27 43.48
N VAL A 33 8.85 6.09 42.21
CA VAL A 33 9.87 5.10 41.77
C VAL A 33 11.26 5.75 41.72
N PHE A 34 11.32 7.03 41.35
CA PHE A 34 12.56 7.80 41.29
C PHE A 34 13.29 7.85 42.64
N VAL A 35 12.53 8.02 43.73
CA VAL A 35 13.05 8.11 45.11
C VAL A 35 13.50 6.75 45.68
N ARG A 36 12.97 5.62 45.18
CA ARG A 36 13.30 4.28 45.73
C ARG A 36 14.49 3.59 45.07
N LEU A 37 14.83 3.95 43.83
CA LEU A 37 15.87 3.27 43.04
C LEU A 37 17.17 4.08 42.88
N HIS A 38 17.22 5.33 43.37
CA HIS A 38 18.37 6.20 43.23
C HIS A 38 18.68 6.88 44.58
N ASN A 39 19.86 6.60 45.15
CA ASN A 39 20.34 7.20 46.40
C ASN A 39 21.45 8.23 46.11
N GLY A 40 21.42 9.36 46.81
CA GLY A 40 22.48 10.37 46.77
C GLY A 40 22.11 11.64 47.55
N PRO A 41 23.07 12.49 47.95
CA PRO A 41 22.77 13.81 48.48
C PRO A 41 22.42 14.81 47.36
N ASP A 42 21.78 15.91 47.73
CA ASP A 42 21.60 17.06 46.83
C ASP A 42 22.92 17.84 46.76
N VAL A 43 23.33 18.26 45.57
CA VAL A 43 24.62 18.92 45.32
C VAL A 43 24.45 20.10 44.37
N LEU A 44 25.31 21.10 44.51
CA LEU A 44 25.23 22.33 43.74
C LEU A 44 26.06 22.21 42.46
N VAL A 45 25.43 22.28 41.29
CA VAL A 45 26.10 22.25 39.98
C VAL A 45 25.66 23.47 39.18
N ASP A 46 26.61 24.22 38.64
CA ASP A 46 26.38 25.47 37.87
C ASP A 46 25.40 26.44 38.53
N GLY A 47 25.57 26.65 39.84
CA GLY A 47 24.82 27.63 40.62
C GLY A 47 23.38 27.22 40.95
N LYS A 48 22.99 25.96 40.71
CA LYS A 48 21.67 25.46 41.08
C LYS A 48 21.76 24.09 41.76
N TYR A 49 20.90 23.85 42.75
CA TYR A 49 20.86 22.57 43.46
C TYR A 49 20.26 21.51 42.55
N THR A 50 20.99 20.41 42.36
CA THR A 50 20.58 19.25 41.60
C THR A 50 20.76 17.99 42.42
N GLN A 51 19.94 16.98 42.16
CA GLN A 51 20.07 15.70 42.82
C GLN A 51 20.98 14.80 41.99
N HIS A 52 22.22 14.56 42.45
CA HIS A 52 23.07 13.51 41.88
C HIS A 52 22.46 12.17 42.25
N ARG A 53 22.10 11.39 41.24
CA ARG A 53 21.39 10.13 41.39
C ARG A 53 22.09 9.09 40.51
N LYS A 54 22.75 8.13 41.15
CA LYS A 54 23.42 7.01 40.50
C LYS A 54 22.54 5.77 40.62
N TYR A 55 22.37 5.04 39.52
CA TYR A 55 21.63 3.76 39.56
C TYR A 55 22.60 2.63 39.94
N ASN A 56 22.58 2.19 41.20
CA ASN A 56 23.52 1.19 41.73
C ASN A 56 24.99 1.53 41.37
N ASP A 57 25.77 0.54 40.93
CA ASP A 57 27.19 0.69 40.55
C ASP A 57 27.38 1.15 39.10
N SER A 58 26.32 1.57 38.41
CA SER A 58 26.36 2.05 37.02
C SER A 58 27.35 3.21 36.87
N PRO A 59 28.17 3.28 35.80
CA PRO A 59 29.10 4.40 35.60
C PRO A 59 28.39 5.76 35.39
N PHE A 60 27.08 5.74 35.13
CA PHE A 60 26.29 6.93 34.82
C PHE A 60 25.78 7.67 36.07
N VAL A 61 26.04 8.98 36.15
CA VAL A 61 25.47 9.87 37.18
C VAL A 61 24.39 10.74 36.57
N LEU A 62 23.17 10.64 37.08
CA LEU A 62 22.03 11.46 36.67
C LEU A 62 21.96 12.75 37.49
N HIS A 63 21.73 13.87 36.84
CA HIS A 63 21.38 15.13 37.49
C HIS A 63 19.91 15.39 37.24
N LEU A 64 19.10 15.51 38.29
CA LEU A 64 17.70 15.86 38.14
C LEU A 64 17.42 17.24 38.72
N TRP A 65 16.71 18.02 37.93
CA TRP A 65 16.07 19.24 38.34
C TRP A 65 14.73 18.87 38.98
N SER A 66 14.39 19.52 40.11
CA SER A 66 13.38 19.02 41.04
C SER A 66 12.06 18.64 40.37
N ILE A 67 11.59 17.44 40.72
CA ILE A 67 10.29 16.80 40.39
C ILE A 67 9.07 17.73 40.57
N GLU A 68 9.26 18.86 41.26
CA GLU A 68 8.28 19.91 41.53
C GLU A 68 7.77 20.60 40.25
N ILE A 69 8.58 20.68 39.18
CA ILE A 69 8.16 21.33 37.91
C ILE A 69 7.19 20.44 37.11
N ALA A 70 7.34 19.11 37.17
CA ALA A 70 6.41 18.19 36.50
C ALA A 70 5.00 18.23 37.14
N CYS A 71 4.93 18.33 38.46
CA CYS A 71 3.67 18.52 39.20
C CYS A 71 2.98 19.86 38.87
N SER A 72 3.77 20.88 38.48
CA SER A 72 3.25 22.20 38.12
C SER A 72 2.37 22.17 36.85
N SER A 73 2.70 21.31 35.88
CA SER A 73 1.95 21.17 34.62
C SER A 73 0.52 20.60 34.83
N GLY A 74 0.36 19.65 35.76
CA GLY A 74 -0.94 19.07 36.10
C GLY A 74 -1.85 20.07 36.84
N ILE A 75 -1.27 20.87 37.74
CA ILE A 75 -1.99 21.95 38.45
C ILE A 75 -2.47 23.02 37.47
N CYS A 76 -1.65 23.40 36.48
CA CYS A 76 -2.04 24.36 35.44
C CYS A 76 -3.20 23.84 34.56
N GLY A 77 -3.21 22.55 34.19
CA GLY A 77 -4.30 21.93 33.44
C GLY A 77 -5.63 21.95 34.21
N ILE A 78 -5.59 21.66 35.51
CA ILE A 78 -6.76 21.72 36.40
C ILE A 78 -7.28 23.17 36.51
N LEU A 79 -6.39 24.14 36.69
CA LEU A 79 -6.77 25.55 36.79
C LEU A 79 -7.40 26.07 35.49
N LEU A 80 -6.87 25.70 34.32
CA LEU A 80 -7.44 26.08 33.01
C LEU A 80 -8.85 25.50 32.83
N PHE A 81 -9.06 24.25 33.23
CA PHE A 81 -10.37 23.60 33.20
C PHE A 81 -11.38 24.30 34.13
N VAL A 82 -10.96 24.66 35.35
CA VAL A 82 -11.82 25.39 36.31
C VAL A 82 -12.20 26.78 35.78
N VAL A 83 -11.28 27.49 35.12
CA VAL A 83 -11.56 28.79 34.48
C VAL A 83 -12.56 28.65 33.33
N LEU A 84 -12.38 27.65 32.45
CA LEU A 84 -13.30 27.36 31.35
C LEU A 84 -14.70 26.98 31.88
N LEU A 85 -14.76 26.16 32.92
CA LEU A 85 -16.01 25.76 33.59
C LEU A 85 -16.70 26.97 34.24
N GLY A 86 -15.95 27.83 34.92
CA GLY A 86 -16.46 29.07 35.52
C GLY A 86 -17.02 30.03 34.48
N PHE A 87 -16.36 30.15 33.32
CA PHE A 87 -16.82 30.98 32.22
C PHE A 87 -18.14 30.47 31.61
N VAL A 88 -18.23 29.14 31.40
CA VAL A 88 -19.44 28.48 30.89
C VAL A 88 -20.61 28.63 31.87
N CYS A 89 -20.37 28.43 33.17
CA CYS A 89 -21.39 28.60 34.21
C CYS A 89 -21.86 30.06 34.34
N ARG A 90 -20.96 31.04 34.16
CA ARG A 90 -21.27 32.46 34.35
C ARG A 90 -22.03 33.09 33.18
N TYR A 91 -21.71 32.72 31.94
CA TYR A 91 -22.28 33.38 30.75
C TYR A 91 -23.40 32.60 30.06
N GLY A 92 -23.60 31.34 30.42
CA GLY A 92 -24.65 30.48 29.89
C GLY A 92 -24.34 29.98 28.47
N TRP A 93 -24.38 28.66 28.29
CA TRP A 93 -24.00 27.95 27.06
C TRP A 93 -24.66 28.51 25.79
N ASP A 94 -25.96 28.83 25.86
CA ASP A 94 -26.75 29.28 24.71
C ASP A 94 -26.43 30.72 24.26
N ARG A 95 -25.81 31.54 25.12
CA ARG A 95 -25.38 32.91 24.75
C ARG A 95 -24.02 32.92 24.10
N VAL A 96 -23.11 32.06 24.56
CA VAL A 96 -21.76 31.90 23.99
C VAL A 96 -21.85 31.32 22.57
N ALA A 97 -22.67 30.29 22.36
CA ALA A 97 -22.87 29.69 21.05
C ALA A 97 -23.50 30.66 20.02
N ARG A 98 -24.42 31.54 20.46
CA ARG A 98 -25.05 32.54 19.58
C ARG A 98 -24.10 33.66 19.13
N LYS A 99 -23.20 34.11 20.01
CA LYS A 99 -22.27 35.22 19.72
C LYS A 99 -21.13 34.82 18.79
N ILE A 100 -20.74 33.55 18.81
CA ILE A 100 -19.73 32.97 17.89
C ILE A 100 -20.31 32.80 16.48
N ARG A 101 -21.60 32.42 16.35
CA ARG A 101 -22.25 32.24 15.05
C ARG A 101 -22.59 33.53 14.31
N ASN A 102 -22.72 34.66 15.01
CA ASN A 102 -22.98 35.94 14.37
C ASN A 102 -22.26 37.10 15.10
N PRO A 103 -20.95 37.29 14.85
CA PRO A 103 -20.15 38.30 15.55
C PRO A 103 -20.57 39.75 15.26
N TYR A 104 -21.43 40.00 14.25
CA TYR A 104 -21.82 41.33 13.79
C TYR A 104 -23.32 41.64 13.91
N GLY A 105 -24.12 40.74 14.48
CA GLY A 105 -25.58 40.87 14.51
C GLY A 105 -26.14 41.60 15.74
N SER A 106 -26.00 42.93 15.82
CA SER A 106 -27.02 43.84 16.39
C SER A 106 -26.56 45.31 16.31
N ASN A 107 -27.29 46.11 15.53
CA ASN A 107 -27.22 47.57 15.54
C ASN A 107 -27.70 48.13 16.88
N GLY A 108 -26.95 49.07 17.48
CA GLY A 108 -27.44 49.87 18.61
C GLY A 108 -26.35 50.48 19.49
N VAL A 109 -25.87 51.66 19.10
CA VAL A 109 -25.35 52.77 19.93
C VAL A 109 -24.60 52.39 21.21
N ASN A 110 -23.32 52.09 21.07
CA ASN A 110 -22.20 52.58 21.88
C ASN A 110 -20.95 51.89 21.34
N ASN A 111 -19.96 52.68 20.91
CA ASN A 111 -18.79 52.26 20.14
C ASN A 111 -18.18 50.92 20.63
N PRO A 112 -18.40 49.77 19.95
CA PRO A 112 -17.97 48.46 20.43
C PRO A 112 -16.52 48.13 20.04
N LEU A 113 -15.86 48.98 19.23
CA LEU A 113 -14.47 48.77 18.83
C LEU A 113 -13.47 48.92 19.99
N THR A 114 -13.90 49.47 21.13
CA THR A 114 -13.10 49.54 22.37
C THR A 114 -13.37 48.39 23.34
N ILE A 115 -14.51 47.68 23.23
CA ILE A 115 -14.88 46.56 24.13
C ILE A 115 -14.62 45.20 23.47
N LEU A 116 -14.79 45.09 22.14
CA LEU A 116 -14.53 43.85 21.40
C LEU A 116 -13.03 43.59 21.23
N THR A 117 -12.21 44.65 21.06
CA THR A 117 -10.75 44.52 21.06
C THR A 117 -10.20 44.13 22.42
N THR A 118 -10.78 44.61 23.53
CA THR A 118 -10.35 44.20 24.88
C THR A 118 -10.75 42.76 25.20
N HIS A 119 -11.95 42.27 24.82
CA HIS A 119 -12.42 40.94 25.23
C HIS A 119 -12.05 39.79 24.27
N PHE A 120 -11.90 40.03 22.96
CA PHE A 120 -11.30 39.03 22.05
C PHE A 120 -9.78 38.99 22.20
N MET A 121 -9.13 40.07 22.64
CA MET A 121 -7.77 39.96 23.18
C MET A 121 -7.76 39.02 24.37
N TYR A 122 -8.76 38.96 25.27
CA TYR A 122 -8.69 37.97 26.36
C TYR A 122 -8.80 36.51 25.88
N VAL A 123 -9.58 36.17 24.85
CA VAL A 123 -9.68 34.78 24.36
C VAL A 123 -8.51 34.42 23.44
N SER A 124 -8.09 35.32 22.56
CA SER A 124 -6.86 35.17 21.79
C SER A 124 -5.65 35.15 22.70
N SER A 125 -5.58 35.95 23.76
CA SER A 125 -4.49 35.95 24.74
C SER A 125 -4.65 34.86 25.79
N LEU A 126 -5.82 34.24 25.96
CA LEU A 126 -5.97 33.00 26.72
C LEU A 126 -5.52 31.80 25.90
N ILE A 127 -5.84 31.75 24.60
CA ILE A 127 -5.42 30.67 23.67
C ILE A 127 -3.96 30.84 23.29
N SER A 128 -3.53 32.02 22.86
CA SER A 128 -2.12 32.37 22.69
C SER A 128 -1.39 32.37 24.01
N GLY A 129 -2.01 32.74 25.14
CA GLY A 129 -1.37 32.62 26.45
C GLY A 129 -1.25 31.17 26.91
N SER A 130 -2.17 30.27 26.54
CA SER A 130 -2.03 28.83 26.84
C SER A 130 -1.12 28.11 25.84
N PHE A 131 -1.05 28.55 24.59
CA PHE A 131 -0.04 28.12 23.61
C PHE A 131 1.35 28.67 23.96
N GLU A 132 1.44 29.92 24.43
CA GLU A 132 2.70 30.52 24.86
C GLU A 132 3.08 30.03 26.26
N ILE A 133 2.16 29.72 27.17
CA ILE A 133 2.48 28.97 28.41
C ILE A 133 2.90 27.54 28.06
N GLN A 134 2.29 26.87 27.07
CA GLN A 134 2.77 25.57 26.58
C GLN A 134 4.14 25.66 25.89
N ARG A 135 4.42 26.72 25.12
CA ARG A 135 5.73 26.98 24.51
C ARG A 135 6.77 27.40 25.52
N LEU A 136 6.40 28.21 26.52
CA LEU A 136 7.25 28.63 27.63
C LEU A 136 7.52 27.44 28.57
N LEU A 137 6.59 26.50 28.75
CA LEU A 137 6.80 25.25 29.50
C LEU A 137 7.52 24.17 28.68
N TRP A 138 7.38 24.12 27.35
CA TRP A 138 8.23 23.32 26.46
C TRP A 138 9.64 23.91 26.35
N GLY A 139 9.77 25.24 26.46
CA GLY A 139 11.04 25.97 26.40
C GLY A 139 11.78 26.04 27.74
N ILE A 140 11.08 26.05 28.88
CA ILE A 140 11.68 26.08 30.22
C ILE A 140 11.78 24.65 30.78
N ASN A 141 12.73 23.90 30.21
CA ASN A 141 13.28 22.62 30.69
C ASN A 141 12.71 21.36 30.04
N PRO A 142 13.36 20.84 28.98
CA PRO A 142 13.68 19.41 29.01
C PRO A 142 14.28 19.09 30.39
N MET A 143 13.86 18.00 31.05
CA MET A 143 14.62 17.51 32.19
C MET A 143 16.07 17.32 31.73
N LEU A 144 16.96 18.20 32.19
CA LEU A 144 18.37 18.19 31.83
C LEU A 144 19.01 17.05 32.59
N VAL A 145 19.18 15.92 31.91
CA VAL A 145 19.86 14.74 32.42
C VAL A 145 21.24 14.69 31.78
N PHE A 146 22.29 14.81 32.60
CA PHE A 146 23.67 14.66 32.16
C PHE A 146 24.11 13.19 32.32
N LEU A 147 25.05 12.74 31.49
CA LEU A 147 25.70 11.43 31.57
C LEU A 147 27.21 11.68 31.52
N GLU A 148 27.93 11.22 32.54
CA GLU A 148 29.40 11.23 32.61
C GLU A 148 29.92 9.81 32.28
N ASP A 149 31.05 9.77 31.58
CA ASP A 149 31.70 8.74 30.73
C ASP A 149 31.45 7.21 30.90
N GLY A 150 31.61 6.47 29.78
CA GLY A 150 31.65 5.00 29.75
C GLY A 150 31.31 4.33 28.40
N LEU A 151 32.29 4.24 27.48
CA LEU A 151 32.43 3.40 26.27
C LEU A 151 31.20 2.58 25.77
N LEU A 152 30.65 2.93 24.61
CA LEU A 152 29.68 2.13 23.83
C LEU A 152 30.35 1.39 22.64
N PRO A 153 30.43 0.04 22.63
CA PRO A 153 30.62 -0.72 21.41
C PRO A 153 29.23 -1.04 20.80
N SER A 154 28.95 -0.47 19.64
CA SER A 154 27.86 -0.83 18.71
C SER A 154 26.41 -0.64 19.19
N ALA A 155 25.96 0.62 19.25
CA ALA A 155 24.53 0.95 19.12
C ALA A 155 24.30 1.69 17.80
N ARG A 156 23.46 1.12 16.93
CA ARG A 156 22.97 1.77 15.70
C ARG A 156 22.00 2.89 16.10
N HIS A 157 22.49 4.08 16.42
CA HIS A 157 21.83 5.39 16.17
C HIS A 157 22.45 6.60 16.88
N TYR A 158 23.55 6.44 17.63
CA TYR A 158 24.28 7.59 18.15
C TYR A 158 25.62 7.70 17.46
N GLN A 159 25.90 8.87 16.87
CA GLN A 159 27.16 9.18 16.19
C GLN A 159 28.34 8.77 17.08
N ARG A 160 29.27 7.98 16.52
CA ARG A 160 30.63 7.91 17.07
C ARG A 160 31.20 9.32 17.04
N LEU A 161 31.30 9.97 18.19
CA LEU A 161 32.15 11.15 18.29
C LEU A 161 33.62 10.70 18.09
N PRO A 162 34.44 11.47 17.36
CA PRO A 162 35.86 11.18 17.18
C PRO A 162 36.56 11.02 18.53
N LEU A 163 37.50 10.07 18.62
CA LEU A 163 38.18 9.59 19.83
C LEU A 163 39.06 10.60 20.60
N ASP A 164 38.98 11.91 20.30
CA ASP A 164 39.97 12.90 20.77
C ASP A 164 39.34 14.13 21.45
N GLN A 165 38.31 13.97 22.29
CA GLN A 165 37.70 15.08 23.06
C GLN A 165 37.60 14.73 24.56
N PRO A 166 37.81 15.69 25.48
CA PRO A 166 37.78 15.48 26.94
C PRO A 166 36.39 15.05 27.45
N ALA A 167 36.39 14.32 28.59
CA ALA A 167 35.29 13.56 29.19
C ALA A 167 34.04 14.37 29.64
N ASP A 168 34.01 15.68 29.39
CA ASP A 168 33.06 16.59 30.03
C ASP A 168 32.04 17.18 29.04
N LYS A 169 31.89 16.60 27.83
CA LYS A 169 30.97 17.14 26.80
C LYS A 169 29.57 16.46 26.82
N PRO A 170 28.49 17.25 26.78
CA PRO A 170 27.11 16.77 26.95
C PRO A 170 26.63 15.91 25.76
N LEU A 171 25.98 14.78 26.06
CA LEU A 171 25.34 13.88 25.07
C LEU A 171 24.01 14.40 24.50
N GLY A 172 23.51 15.53 25.01
CA GLY A 172 22.26 16.17 24.57
C GLY A 172 21.16 16.15 25.64
N SER A 173 20.01 16.74 25.32
CA SER A 173 18.81 16.74 26.16
C SER A 173 17.81 15.71 25.66
N PHE A 174 17.19 14.95 26.56
CA PHE A 174 16.21 13.92 26.19
C PHE A 174 14.93 14.06 27.01
N SER A 175 13.81 13.65 26.40
CA SER A 175 12.53 13.61 27.09
C SER A 175 12.48 12.44 28.08
N ILE A 176 11.66 12.55 29.13
CA ILE A 176 11.52 11.49 30.13
C ILE A 176 10.98 10.17 29.53
N GLU A 177 10.25 10.26 28.42
CA GLU A 177 9.77 9.09 27.66
C GLU A 177 10.94 8.34 27.02
N THR A 178 11.84 9.06 26.35
CA THR A 178 13.08 8.50 25.77
C THR A 178 13.97 7.89 26.85
N TYR A 179 14.08 8.54 28.01
CA TYR A 179 14.87 8.02 29.12
C TYR A 179 14.30 6.71 29.70
N ILE A 180 12.97 6.64 29.94
CA ILE A 180 12.33 5.45 30.54
C ILE A 180 12.24 4.29 29.53
N CYS A 181 11.84 4.58 28.29
CA CYS A 181 11.50 3.56 27.30
C CYS A 181 12.69 3.09 26.45
N GLU A 182 13.82 3.80 26.45
CA GLU A 182 14.95 3.43 25.57
C GLU A 182 16.25 3.29 26.37
N ILE A 183 16.57 4.28 27.22
CA ILE A 183 17.84 4.30 27.95
C ILE A 183 17.81 3.36 29.16
N LEU A 184 16.81 3.50 30.04
CA LEU A 184 16.66 2.66 31.24
C LEU A 184 16.38 1.18 30.91
N GLU A 185 15.49 0.90 29.96
CA GLU A 185 15.18 -0.47 29.52
C GLU A 185 16.44 -1.17 29.00
N TYR A 186 17.23 -0.48 28.18
CA TYR A 186 18.52 -0.97 27.70
C TYR A 186 19.50 -1.21 28.84
N SER A 187 19.62 -0.27 29.78
CA SER A 187 20.54 -0.35 30.92
C SER A 187 20.23 -1.56 31.82
N VAL A 188 18.95 -1.80 32.10
CA VAL A 188 18.48 -2.95 32.89
C VAL A 188 18.68 -4.26 32.13
N SER A 189 18.46 -4.28 30.81
CA SER A 189 18.67 -5.47 29.97
C SER A 189 20.14 -5.91 29.88
N THR A 190 21.10 -5.00 30.13
CA THR A 190 22.53 -5.27 30.00
C THR A 190 23.23 -5.66 31.31
N THR A 191 22.58 -5.46 32.46
CA THR A 191 23.15 -5.92 33.74
C THR A 191 22.81 -7.40 33.96
N SER A 192 23.83 -8.22 34.19
CA SER A 192 23.78 -9.70 34.23
C SER A 192 22.98 -10.30 35.40
N ARG A 193 22.17 -9.52 36.11
CA ARG A 193 21.26 -10.02 37.14
C ARG A 193 19.84 -10.05 36.62
N THR A 194 19.41 -11.28 36.36
CA THR A 194 18.03 -11.73 36.14
C THR A 194 17.06 -11.16 37.18
N ASP A 195 16.39 -10.05 36.87
CA ASP A 195 15.13 -9.68 37.51
C ASP A 195 14.10 -9.38 36.40
N GLN A 196 13.52 -10.45 35.84
CA GLN A 196 12.41 -10.37 34.88
C GLN A 196 11.26 -9.50 35.41
N ALA A 197 11.06 -9.46 36.74
CA ALA A 197 10.09 -8.58 37.38
C ALA A 197 10.37 -7.10 37.12
N ALA A 198 11.64 -6.68 37.13
CA ALA A 198 12.02 -5.30 36.86
C ALA A 198 11.76 -4.95 35.38
N ILE A 199 12.19 -5.80 34.44
CA ILE A 199 11.95 -5.61 33.00
C ILE A 199 10.46 -5.54 32.66
N MET A 200 9.64 -6.43 33.25
CA MET A 200 8.18 -6.40 33.08
C MET A 200 7.55 -5.12 33.66
N LEU A 201 8.01 -4.67 34.83
CA LEU A 201 7.60 -3.40 35.43
C LEU A 201 7.99 -2.20 34.55
N TYR A 202 9.14 -2.22 33.86
CA TYR A 202 9.54 -1.15 32.94
C TYR A 202 8.72 -1.14 31.65
N ALA A 203 8.46 -2.31 31.06
CA ALA A 203 7.65 -2.44 29.85
C ALA A 203 6.17 -2.04 30.10
N GLU A 204 5.57 -2.44 31.22
CA GLU A 204 4.23 -2.00 31.63
C GLU A 204 4.20 -0.47 31.80
N ARG A 205 5.23 0.12 32.40
CA ARG A 205 5.28 1.56 32.68
C ARG A 205 5.56 2.41 31.43
N CYS A 206 6.38 1.92 30.48
CA CYS A 206 6.51 2.54 29.17
C CYS A 206 5.18 2.51 28.41
N THR A 207 4.44 1.39 28.51
CA THR A 207 3.10 1.25 27.94
C THR A 207 2.12 2.23 28.57
N LEU A 208 2.14 2.39 29.90
CA LEU A 208 1.32 3.38 30.63
C LEU A 208 1.66 4.82 30.22
N ALA A 209 2.95 5.18 30.07
CA ALA A 209 3.37 6.52 29.65
C ALA A 209 2.92 6.83 28.20
N ARG A 210 3.03 5.86 27.29
CA ARG A 210 2.55 5.99 25.90
C ARG A 210 1.01 6.06 25.86
N ALA A 211 0.32 5.19 26.59
CA ALA A 211 -1.14 5.16 26.65
C ALA A 211 -1.73 6.44 27.25
N ALA A 212 -1.11 6.97 28.31
CA ALA A 212 -1.44 8.25 28.93
C ALA A 212 -1.49 9.42 27.92
N ARG A 213 -0.50 9.50 27.03
CA ARG A 213 -0.43 10.51 25.97
C ARG A 213 -1.58 10.36 24.98
N TRP A 214 -1.84 9.14 24.53
CA TRP A 214 -2.92 8.87 23.57
C TRP A 214 -4.31 9.09 24.18
N VAL A 215 -4.53 8.70 25.43
CA VAL A 215 -5.81 8.92 26.13
C VAL A 215 -6.10 10.41 26.30
N THR A 216 -5.09 11.21 26.64
CA THR A 216 -5.25 12.67 26.78
C THR A 216 -5.53 13.32 25.42
N LEU A 217 -4.82 12.90 24.36
CA LEU A 217 -5.02 13.40 23.01
C LEU A 217 -6.39 13.01 22.43
N LEU A 218 -6.79 11.75 22.60
CA LEU A 218 -8.10 11.23 22.16
C LEU A 218 -9.25 11.87 22.93
N SER A 219 -9.07 12.15 24.22
CA SER A 219 -10.07 12.86 25.02
C SER A 219 -10.24 14.32 24.54
N ALA A 220 -9.15 15.00 24.19
CA ALA A 220 -9.19 16.34 23.63
C ALA A 220 -9.82 16.38 22.23
N LEU A 221 -9.47 15.41 21.36
CA LEU A 221 -10.05 15.24 20.02
C LEU A 221 -11.54 14.89 20.09
N PHE A 222 -11.94 13.99 21.00
CA PHE A 222 -13.33 13.63 21.19
C PHE A 222 -14.16 14.83 21.69
N PHE A 223 -13.63 15.61 22.63
CA PHE A 223 -14.25 16.86 23.09
C PHE A 223 -14.43 17.85 21.94
N PHE A 224 -13.41 18.01 21.09
CA PHE A 224 -13.46 18.87 19.91
C PHE A 224 -14.49 18.38 18.88
N CYS A 225 -14.52 17.07 18.58
CA CYS A 225 -15.45 16.49 17.62
C CYS A 225 -16.91 16.58 18.09
N VAL A 226 -17.19 16.31 19.38
CA VAL A 226 -18.54 16.48 19.96
C VAL A 226 -18.97 17.94 19.93
N TRP A 227 -18.04 18.86 20.18
CA TRP A 227 -18.27 20.31 20.09
C TRP A 227 -18.58 20.76 18.65
N VAL A 228 -17.83 20.28 17.66
CA VAL A 228 -18.07 20.57 16.24
C VAL A 228 -19.41 19.99 15.78
N LEU A 229 -19.74 18.74 16.15
CA LEU A 229 -20.98 18.10 15.72
C LEU A 229 -22.24 18.82 16.22
N ASP A 230 -22.30 19.24 17.50
CA ASP A 230 -23.45 20.01 18.02
C ASP A 230 -23.53 21.42 17.39
N THR A 231 -22.37 21.98 17.02
CA THR A 231 -22.31 23.30 16.38
C THR A 231 -22.84 23.26 14.95
N VAL A 232 -22.75 22.12 14.24
CA VAL A 232 -23.13 22.01 12.82
C VAL A 232 -24.52 21.37 12.62
N THR A 233 -25.00 20.54 13.54
CA THR A 233 -26.18 19.67 13.31
C THR A 233 -27.55 20.26 13.65
N ARG A 234 -27.66 21.49 14.17
CA ARG A 234 -28.97 22.09 14.49
C ARG A 234 -29.52 22.92 13.31
N PRO A 235 -30.71 22.58 12.77
CA PRO A 235 -31.29 23.30 11.63
C PRO A 235 -31.77 24.70 12.02
N VAL A 236 -31.57 25.66 11.11
CA VAL A 236 -32.16 27.00 11.19
C VAL A 236 -33.60 26.88 10.70
N HIS A 237 -34.59 27.20 11.54
CA HIS A 237 -36.00 27.25 11.12
C HIS A 237 -36.24 28.40 10.12
N PRO A 238 -36.78 28.12 8.91
CA PRO A 238 -37.38 29.14 8.06
C PRO A 238 -38.90 29.18 8.28
N TYR A 239 -39.46 30.39 8.24
CA TYR A 239 -40.90 30.63 8.24
C TYR A 239 -41.57 30.16 6.92
N ALA A 240 -42.66 29.39 7.11
CA ALA A 240 -43.86 29.09 6.30
C ALA A 240 -44.12 29.63 4.85
N VAL A 241 -44.47 28.67 3.95
CA VAL A 241 -45.66 28.56 3.02
C VAL A 241 -45.69 29.50 1.76
N ALA A 242 -45.99 29.10 0.50
CA ALA A 242 -47.02 28.18 -0.05
C ALA A 242 -46.77 27.67 -1.51
N ARG A 243 -47.38 26.49 -1.83
CA ARG A 243 -48.04 25.91 -3.06
C ARG A 243 -47.98 26.67 -4.40
N SER A 244 -48.07 26.10 -5.62
CA SER A 244 -48.47 24.81 -6.25
C SER A 244 -48.07 24.92 -7.75
N GLU A 245 -47.81 23.87 -8.53
CA GLU A 245 -48.76 23.12 -9.39
C GLU A 245 -47.97 22.15 -10.31
N ALA A 246 -48.68 21.22 -10.96
CA ALA A 246 -48.18 19.98 -11.55
C ALA A 246 -48.20 19.90 -13.10
N CYS A 247 -47.35 18.99 -13.63
CA CYS A 247 -47.44 18.19 -14.88
C CYS A 247 -47.29 18.87 -16.28
N PRO A 248 -47.02 18.12 -17.39
CA PRO A 248 -46.61 16.70 -17.55
C PRO A 248 -45.46 16.44 -18.59
N MET A 249 -45.14 15.15 -18.76
CA MET A 249 -44.12 14.50 -19.62
C MET A 249 -44.04 14.90 -21.11
N SER A 250 -42.88 14.64 -21.74
CA SER A 250 -42.85 13.97 -23.06
C SER A 250 -41.53 13.20 -23.30
N ASN A 251 -41.69 11.98 -23.83
CA ASN A 251 -40.66 11.13 -24.42
C ASN A 251 -40.29 11.65 -25.82
N ALA A 252 -39.02 11.52 -26.21
CA ALA A 252 -38.64 11.44 -27.62
C ALA A 252 -37.46 10.48 -27.80
N SER A 253 -37.74 9.44 -28.59
CA SER A 253 -36.84 8.47 -29.18
C SER A 253 -35.87 9.10 -30.17
N LEU A 254 -34.64 8.58 -30.26
CA LEU A 254 -33.85 8.61 -31.50
C LEU A 254 -33.12 7.27 -31.67
N SER A 255 -33.65 6.49 -32.60
CA SER A 255 -33.08 5.29 -33.17
C SER A 255 -32.23 5.63 -34.40
N GLY A 256 -31.09 4.96 -34.55
CA GLY A 256 -30.50 4.61 -35.83
C GLY A 256 -29.25 5.40 -36.21
N PHE A 257 -28.08 4.76 -36.07
CA PHE A 257 -27.07 4.56 -37.13
C PHE A 257 -25.91 3.73 -36.53
N GLU A 258 -25.96 2.40 -36.71
CA GLU A 258 -24.78 1.53 -36.58
C GLU A 258 -24.61 0.80 -37.90
N ALA A 259 -23.64 1.24 -38.70
CA ALA A 259 -23.05 0.43 -39.75
C ALA A 259 -21.74 -0.12 -39.17
N ALA A 260 -21.81 -1.32 -38.60
CA ALA A 260 -20.63 -2.05 -38.12
C ALA A 260 -19.76 -2.46 -39.33
N ILE A 261 -18.59 -1.83 -39.47
CA ILE A 261 -17.49 -2.39 -40.27
C ILE A 261 -16.94 -3.56 -39.44
N THR A 262 -17.34 -4.77 -39.79
CA THR A 262 -16.76 -5.99 -39.25
C THR A 262 -15.38 -6.17 -39.87
N LEU A 263 -14.32 -5.83 -39.13
CA LEU A 263 -12.98 -6.34 -39.43
C LEU A 263 -13.01 -7.87 -39.26
N PRO A 264 -12.41 -8.65 -40.18
CA PRO A 264 -12.41 -10.10 -40.09
C PRO A 264 -11.64 -10.54 -38.83
N PRO A 265 -12.03 -11.66 -38.20
CA PRO A 265 -11.31 -12.20 -37.05
C PRO A 265 -9.87 -12.51 -37.45
N GLN A 266 -8.91 -11.96 -36.69
CA GLN A 266 -7.50 -12.31 -36.79
C GLN A 266 -7.35 -13.81 -36.53
N ILE A 267 -7.22 -14.59 -37.60
CA ILE A 267 -6.76 -15.98 -37.50
C ILE A 267 -5.28 -15.89 -37.08
N SER A 268 -5.00 -16.01 -35.78
CA SER A 268 -3.61 -16.00 -35.28
C SER A 268 -2.87 -17.19 -35.87
N ARG A 269 -2.06 -16.92 -36.89
CA ARG A 269 -1.29 -17.94 -37.58
C ARG A 269 -0.02 -18.19 -36.77
N ARG A 270 -0.09 -19.18 -35.87
CA ARG A 270 1.06 -19.64 -35.07
C ARG A 270 2.29 -19.87 -35.96
N ILE A 271 3.40 -19.19 -35.66
CA ILE A 271 4.67 -19.41 -36.34
C ILE A 271 5.43 -20.48 -35.55
N SER A 272 5.64 -21.66 -36.17
CA SER A 272 6.37 -22.76 -35.52
C SER A 272 7.88 -22.56 -35.66
N GLY A 273 8.65 -22.91 -34.64
CA GLY A 273 10.10 -22.73 -34.62
C GLY A 273 10.74 -23.26 -33.33
N VAL A 274 12.06 -23.07 -33.19
CA VAL A 274 12.84 -23.54 -32.01
C VAL A 274 12.35 -22.96 -30.69
N TRP A 275 11.68 -21.81 -30.74
CA TRP A 275 11.06 -21.17 -29.59
C TRP A 275 9.83 -21.90 -29.05
N ASP A 276 9.25 -22.85 -29.80
CA ASP A 276 8.06 -23.58 -29.39
C ASP A 276 8.28 -24.41 -28.12
N ASP A 277 9.52 -24.82 -27.84
CA ASP A 277 9.88 -25.58 -26.65
C ASP A 277 9.88 -24.72 -25.37
N ASN A 278 9.92 -23.39 -25.52
CA ASN A 278 9.93 -22.46 -24.40
C ASN A 278 8.53 -21.97 -23.99
N ILE A 279 7.49 -22.25 -24.78
CA ILE A 279 6.12 -21.80 -24.49
C ILE A 279 5.51 -22.63 -23.36
N TYR A 280 5.36 -22.00 -22.18
CA TYR A 280 4.73 -22.59 -20.98
C TYR A 280 3.22 -22.79 -21.10
N ALA A 281 2.56 -22.05 -21.99
CA ALA A 281 1.13 -22.17 -22.20
C ALA A 281 0.75 -23.63 -22.53
N PRO A 282 -0.23 -24.24 -21.82
CA PRO A 282 -0.66 -25.60 -22.09
C PRO A 282 -1.15 -25.76 -23.54
N SER A 283 -0.92 -26.93 -24.14
CA SER A 283 -1.45 -27.23 -25.48
C SER A 283 -2.96 -27.48 -25.51
N SER A 284 -3.56 -27.68 -24.34
CA SER A 284 -4.97 -28.02 -24.17
C SER A 284 -5.61 -27.09 -23.15
N ARG A 285 -6.89 -26.79 -23.39
CA ARG A 285 -7.77 -26.24 -22.36
C ARG A 285 -8.23 -27.30 -21.36
N THR A 286 -7.60 -28.45 -21.30
CA THR A 286 -7.77 -29.36 -20.18
C THR A 286 -6.41 -29.73 -19.66
N VAL A 287 -6.07 -29.20 -18.48
CA VAL A 287 -4.76 -29.41 -17.86
C VAL A 287 -4.92 -30.45 -16.77
N GLN A 288 -4.01 -31.42 -16.77
CA GLN A 288 -3.91 -32.47 -15.77
C GLN A 288 -2.64 -32.25 -14.94
N PRO A 289 -2.59 -32.73 -13.69
CA PRO A 289 -1.37 -32.75 -12.91
C PRO A 289 -0.23 -33.46 -13.67
N LYS A 290 1.01 -33.06 -13.41
CA LYS A 290 2.21 -33.75 -13.90
C LYS A 290 2.65 -34.84 -12.93
N SER A 291 2.51 -34.59 -11.64
CA SER A 291 2.98 -35.49 -10.59
C SER A 291 2.12 -35.39 -9.32
N ILE A 292 2.21 -36.43 -8.50
CA ILE A 292 1.58 -36.53 -7.19
C ILE A 292 2.69 -36.44 -6.14
N LEU A 293 2.56 -35.54 -5.17
CA LEU A 293 3.51 -35.30 -4.09
C LEU A 293 2.92 -35.69 -2.73
N SER A 294 3.82 -36.00 -1.80
CA SER A 294 3.49 -36.20 -0.39
C SER A 294 3.24 -34.86 0.30
N LEU A 295 2.15 -34.73 1.05
CA LEU A 295 1.88 -33.55 1.86
C LEU A 295 2.96 -33.32 2.94
N ALA A 296 3.59 -34.39 3.46
CA ALA A 296 4.50 -34.30 4.59
C ALA A 296 5.81 -33.57 4.28
N ASN A 297 6.30 -33.68 3.04
CA ASN A 297 7.63 -33.20 2.65
C ASN A 297 7.70 -32.69 1.19
N ALA A 298 6.58 -32.68 0.47
CA ALA A 298 6.49 -32.30 -0.94
C ALA A 298 7.46 -33.06 -1.87
N SER A 299 7.83 -34.30 -1.52
CA SER A 299 8.55 -35.21 -2.40
C SER A 299 7.59 -35.86 -3.39
N GLU A 300 8.05 -36.09 -4.62
CA GLU A 300 7.28 -36.82 -5.62
C GLU A 300 7.05 -38.27 -5.19
N ILE A 301 5.78 -38.69 -5.20
CA ILE A 301 5.34 -40.07 -4.98
C ILE A 301 5.30 -40.81 -6.31
N SER A 302 4.72 -40.18 -7.34
CA SER A 302 4.62 -40.72 -8.69
C SER A 302 4.30 -39.64 -9.73
N SER A 303 4.51 -39.96 -11.01
CA SER A 303 3.97 -39.22 -12.14
C SER A 303 2.45 -39.35 -12.18
N TYR A 304 1.75 -38.37 -12.76
CA TYR A 304 0.31 -38.43 -12.99
C TYR A 304 -0.01 -38.82 -14.46
N PRO A 305 -0.98 -39.72 -14.71
CA PRO A 305 -1.74 -40.48 -13.72
C PRO A 305 -0.88 -41.56 -13.05
N GLY A 306 -1.06 -41.72 -11.74
CA GLY A 306 -0.34 -42.67 -10.90
C GLY A 306 -1.15 -43.07 -9.68
N PRO A 307 -0.63 -43.94 -8.79
CA PRO A 307 -1.35 -44.36 -7.58
C PRO A 307 -1.74 -43.15 -6.71
N ALA A 308 -3.05 -42.88 -6.59
CA ALA A 308 -3.61 -41.72 -5.90
C ALA A 308 -4.68 -42.12 -4.87
N THR A 309 -4.31 -43.01 -3.95
CA THR A 309 -5.22 -43.50 -2.91
C THR A 309 -4.99 -42.73 -1.62
N LEU A 310 -5.95 -41.90 -1.24
CA LEU A 310 -6.07 -41.42 0.14
C LEU A 310 -6.32 -42.65 1.05
N ALA A 311 -5.93 -42.67 2.33
CA ALA A 311 -6.34 -43.69 3.34
C ALA A 311 -6.64 -43.10 4.74
N GLY A 312 -7.88 -43.19 5.24
CA GLY A 312 -8.30 -42.68 6.55
C GLY A 312 -8.57 -41.17 6.65
N ASN A 313 -8.97 -40.72 7.84
CA ASN A 313 -9.26 -39.32 8.14
C ASN A 313 -8.01 -38.44 8.00
N ALA A 314 -8.18 -37.25 7.42
CA ALA A 314 -7.11 -36.27 7.20
C ALA A 314 -5.95 -36.78 6.32
N SER A 315 -6.17 -37.82 5.53
CA SER A 315 -5.23 -38.21 4.48
C SER A 315 -5.30 -37.21 3.32
N ALA A 316 -4.15 -36.89 2.73
CA ALA A 316 -4.06 -35.90 1.67
C ALA A 316 -2.96 -36.24 0.66
N LEU A 317 -3.19 -35.86 -0.59
CA LEU A 317 -2.23 -35.91 -1.68
C LEU A 317 -2.16 -34.54 -2.33
N VAL A 318 -0.97 -34.20 -2.83
CA VAL A 318 -0.75 -32.92 -3.49
C VAL A 318 -0.52 -33.18 -4.96
N PHE A 319 -1.35 -32.60 -5.81
CA PHE A 319 -1.21 -32.67 -7.25
C PHE A 319 -0.40 -31.46 -7.73
N ASP A 320 0.78 -31.71 -8.28
CA ASP A 320 1.65 -30.69 -8.88
C ASP A 320 1.44 -30.67 -10.39
N PHE A 321 0.98 -29.53 -10.92
CA PHE A 321 0.78 -29.31 -12.35
C PHE A 321 2.08 -29.06 -13.11
N GLY A 322 3.20 -28.90 -12.40
CA GLY A 322 4.54 -28.67 -12.95
C GLY A 322 4.78 -27.23 -13.40
N LEU A 323 3.72 -26.44 -13.54
CA LEU A 323 3.71 -25.03 -13.91
C LEU A 323 2.48 -24.36 -13.28
N GLU A 324 2.49 -23.04 -13.24
CA GLU A 324 1.35 -22.22 -12.83
C GLU A 324 0.16 -22.44 -13.77
N VAL A 325 -1.02 -22.75 -13.24
CA VAL A 325 -2.26 -22.94 -13.99
C VAL A 325 -3.39 -22.10 -13.39
N GLY A 326 -4.47 -21.96 -14.14
CA GLY A 326 -5.71 -21.40 -13.63
C GLY A 326 -6.93 -21.99 -14.32
N GLY A 327 -8.07 -21.87 -13.65
CA GLY A 327 -9.36 -22.37 -14.13
C GLY A 327 -10.16 -23.11 -13.07
N ILE A 328 -11.28 -23.70 -13.48
CA ILE A 328 -12.20 -24.43 -12.60
C ILE A 328 -11.77 -25.88 -12.44
N ILE A 329 -11.71 -26.39 -11.20
CA ILE A 329 -11.43 -27.79 -10.94
C ILE A 329 -12.67 -28.66 -11.19
N HIS A 330 -12.48 -29.72 -11.98
CA HIS A 330 -13.38 -30.84 -12.17
C HIS A 330 -12.73 -32.10 -11.59
N LEU A 331 -13.23 -32.56 -10.45
CA LEU A 331 -12.80 -33.75 -9.73
C LEU A 331 -13.64 -34.96 -10.17
N SER A 332 -13.00 -36.10 -10.39
CA SER A 332 -13.69 -37.38 -10.64
C SER A 332 -13.00 -38.47 -9.83
N TYR A 333 -13.78 -39.13 -8.96
CA TYR A 333 -13.20 -40.03 -7.97
C TYR A 333 -14.12 -41.21 -7.66
N SER A 334 -13.54 -42.34 -7.25
CA SER A 334 -14.26 -43.53 -6.83
C SER A 334 -14.01 -43.83 -5.36
N THR A 335 -15.07 -44.03 -4.59
CA THR A 335 -14.99 -44.42 -3.18
C THR A 335 -15.23 -45.92 -3.02
N SER A 336 -14.56 -46.53 -2.05
CA SER A 336 -14.77 -47.92 -1.64
C SER A 336 -15.04 -48.01 -0.15
N GLY A 337 -15.93 -48.90 0.27
CA GLY A 337 -16.34 -49.07 1.67
C GLY A 337 -17.73 -48.50 1.98
N SER A 338 -18.17 -48.66 3.23
CA SER A 338 -19.52 -48.27 3.68
C SER A 338 -19.57 -46.94 4.44
N GLY A 339 -18.43 -46.24 4.54
CA GLY A 339 -18.30 -45.00 5.31
C GLY A 339 -18.83 -43.77 4.57
N THR A 340 -18.99 -42.67 5.32
CA THR A 340 -19.23 -41.34 4.77
C THR A 340 -17.94 -40.53 4.73
N GLY A 341 -17.85 -39.56 3.83
CA GLY A 341 -16.69 -38.69 3.75
C GLY A 341 -16.93 -37.46 2.90
N THR A 342 -15.98 -36.53 2.95
CA THR A 342 -15.98 -35.28 2.18
C THR A 342 -14.56 -34.97 1.72
N LEU A 343 -14.39 -34.65 0.44
CA LEU A 343 -13.13 -34.17 -0.09
C LEU A 343 -13.00 -32.67 0.08
N GLY A 344 -11.84 -32.24 0.58
CA GLY A 344 -11.43 -30.85 0.65
C GLY A 344 -10.33 -30.56 -0.37
N LEU A 345 -10.32 -29.35 -0.92
CA LEU A 345 -9.35 -28.87 -1.89
C LEU A 345 -8.69 -27.59 -1.36
N ALA A 346 -7.36 -27.57 -1.34
CA ALA A 346 -6.55 -26.41 -0.97
C ALA A 346 -5.52 -26.11 -2.06
N PHE A 347 -5.28 -24.83 -2.31
CA PHE A 347 -4.50 -24.36 -3.47
C PHE A 347 -3.26 -23.57 -3.05
N SER A 348 -2.16 -23.70 -3.78
CA SER A 348 -1.02 -22.77 -3.64
C SER A 348 -0.26 -22.56 -4.95
N GLU A 349 0.27 -21.36 -5.16
CA GLU A 349 1.21 -21.09 -6.27
C GLU A 349 2.62 -21.61 -5.93
N ALA A 350 3.07 -21.43 -4.68
CA ALA A 350 4.41 -21.80 -4.25
C ALA A 350 4.47 -23.13 -3.49
N LYS A 351 5.58 -23.86 -3.65
CA LYS A 351 5.77 -25.19 -3.05
C LYS A 351 5.78 -25.15 -1.52
N ASN A 352 6.37 -24.11 -0.94
CA ASN A 352 6.49 -23.94 0.52
C ASN A 352 5.17 -23.52 1.20
N TRP A 353 4.10 -23.31 0.43
CA TRP A 353 2.76 -23.02 0.93
C TRP A 353 1.78 -24.18 0.72
N ILE A 354 2.25 -25.32 0.20
CA ILE A 354 1.47 -26.56 0.16
C ILE A 354 0.99 -26.88 1.58
N GLY A 355 -0.31 -27.08 1.72
CA GLY A 355 -0.93 -27.36 3.00
C GLY A 355 -2.38 -27.82 2.86
N LEU A 356 -3.03 -28.01 4.01
CA LEU A 356 -4.47 -28.29 4.11
C LEU A 356 -5.34 -27.03 3.99
N TYR A 357 -4.70 -25.86 3.90
CA TYR A 357 -5.33 -24.55 3.73
C TYR A 357 -4.71 -23.93 2.49
N SER A 358 -5.54 -23.28 1.67
CA SER A 358 -5.06 -22.53 0.52
C SER A 358 -4.19 -21.37 0.99
N ASP A 359 -3.22 -20.96 0.18
CA ASP A 359 -2.49 -19.72 0.42
C ASP A 359 -3.44 -18.51 0.41
N SER A 360 -3.01 -17.35 0.92
CA SER A 360 -3.93 -16.22 1.10
C SER A 360 -4.16 -15.43 -0.21
N SER A 361 -5.40 -15.01 -0.47
CA SER A 361 -5.77 -14.21 -1.66
C SER A 361 -6.79 -13.10 -1.39
N ASN A 362 -7.55 -13.18 -0.30
CA ASN A 362 -8.74 -12.33 -0.11
C ASN A 362 -8.45 -10.86 0.26
N GLY A 363 -7.22 -10.55 0.70
CA GLY A 363 -6.78 -9.19 1.04
C GLY A 363 -6.98 -8.79 2.51
N LEU A 364 -7.43 -9.69 3.39
CA LEU A 364 -7.46 -9.45 4.84
C LEU A 364 -6.12 -9.75 5.54
N PHE A 365 -5.19 -10.39 4.83
CA PHE A 365 -3.87 -10.80 5.35
C PHE A 365 -3.98 -11.67 6.61
N GLN A 366 -5.05 -12.45 6.69
CA GLN A 366 -5.24 -13.46 7.72
C GLN A 366 -4.84 -14.79 7.10
N ARG A 367 -3.88 -15.45 7.76
CA ARG A 367 -3.16 -16.59 7.19
C ARG A 367 -4.13 -17.71 6.75
N GLY A 368 -4.14 -17.98 5.46
CA GLY A 368 -4.79 -19.11 4.81
C GLY A 368 -6.27 -18.89 4.51
N ASP A 369 -6.65 -19.08 3.25
CA ASP A 369 -8.04 -18.94 2.80
C ASP A 369 -8.91 -20.19 3.06
N GLY A 370 -8.41 -21.17 3.82
CA GLY A 370 -9.14 -22.43 4.03
C GLY A 370 -9.10 -23.38 2.84
N ALA A 371 -9.92 -24.42 2.92
CA ALA A 371 -10.17 -25.36 1.85
C ALA A 371 -11.64 -25.26 1.39
N ILE A 372 -11.89 -25.57 0.12
CA ILE A 372 -13.25 -25.77 -0.38
C ILE A 372 -13.61 -27.25 -0.27
N TYR A 373 -14.88 -27.55 -0.06
CA TYR A 373 -15.34 -28.91 0.18
C TYR A 373 -16.42 -29.31 -0.82
N ASP A 374 -16.34 -30.57 -1.26
CA ASP A 374 -17.43 -31.24 -1.99
C ASP A 374 -18.63 -31.53 -1.08
N ALA A 375 -19.76 -31.91 -1.66
CA ALA A 375 -20.85 -32.54 -0.95
C ALA A 375 -20.38 -33.85 -0.28
N PRO A 376 -20.89 -34.19 0.93
CA PRO A 376 -20.60 -35.47 1.55
C PRO A 376 -21.07 -36.64 0.68
N PHE A 377 -20.22 -37.65 0.50
CA PHE A 377 -20.58 -38.92 -0.12
C PHE A 377 -20.91 -39.98 0.93
N ALA A 378 -21.69 -41.00 0.53
CA ALA A 378 -22.02 -42.14 1.36
C ALA A 378 -21.77 -43.45 0.61
N GLY A 379 -20.99 -44.34 1.23
CA GLY A 379 -20.70 -45.67 0.68
C GLY A 379 -19.80 -45.65 -0.55
N ALA A 380 -19.75 -46.79 -1.23
CA ALA A 380 -18.99 -46.97 -2.45
C ALA A 380 -19.73 -46.38 -3.66
N GLY A 381 -19.00 -45.74 -4.56
CA GLY A 381 -19.59 -45.13 -5.75
C GLY A 381 -18.58 -44.34 -6.56
N ILE A 382 -19.02 -43.86 -7.72
CA ILE A 382 -18.29 -42.91 -8.55
C ILE A 382 -18.93 -41.55 -8.32
N HIS A 383 -18.11 -40.55 -8.01
CA HIS A 383 -18.52 -39.20 -7.68
C HIS A 383 -17.76 -38.21 -8.55
N SER A 384 -18.37 -37.05 -8.76
CA SER A 384 -17.76 -35.94 -9.48
C SER A 384 -18.09 -34.63 -8.78
N TYR A 385 -17.11 -33.75 -8.69
CA TYR A 385 -17.28 -32.43 -8.10
C TYR A 385 -16.71 -31.37 -9.03
N VAL A 386 -17.50 -30.32 -9.28
CA VAL A 386 -17.05 -29.15 -10.03
C VAL A 386 -17.02 -27.98 -9.05
N VAL A 387 -15.87 -27.35 -8.91
CA VAL A 387 -15.71 -26.18 -8.05
C VAL A 387 -16.61 -25.05 -8.58
N PRO A 388 -17.42 -24.40 -7.73
CA PRO A 388 -18.24 -23.27 -8.17
C PRO A 388 -17.37 -22.15 -8.77
N ASP A 389 -17.88 -21.48 -9.81
CA ASP A 389 -17.15 -20.40 -10.50
C ASP A 389 -16.69 -19.29 -9.55
N GLU A 390 -17.51 -18.92 -8.56
CA GLU A 390 -17.15 -17.94 -7.53
C GLU A 390 -15.94 -18.37 -6.67
N LYS A 391 -15.66 -19.67 -6.59
CA LYS A 391 -14.51 -20.26 -5.89
C LYS A 391 -13.35 -20.60 -6.83
N LEU A 392 -13.39 -20.13 -8.08
CA LEU A 392 -12.21 -20.08 -8.95
C LEU A 392 -11.03 -19.55 -8.15
N ARG A 393 -9.93 -20.32 -8.06
CA ARG A 393 -8.75 -19.86 -7.33
C ARG A 393 -8.06 -18.69 -8.03
N GLY A 394 -8.12 -18.66 -9.35
CA GLY A 394 -7.24 -17.85 -10.17
C GLY A 394 -6.00 -18.66 -10.51
N GLY A 395 -4.82 -18.20 -10.07
CA GLY A 395 -3.54 -18.89 -10.22
C GLY A 395 -3.24 -19.88 -9.09
N PHE A 396 -2.74 -21.06 -9.45
CA PHE A 396 -2.08 -22.02 -8.55
C PHE A 396 -1.21 -22.99 -9.35
N ARG A 397 -0.25 -23.65 -8.70
CA ARG A 397 0.50 -24.78 -9.26
C ARG A 397 0.23 -26.09 -8.51
N TYR A 398 -0.10 -26.00 -7.23
CA TYR A 398 -0.30 -27.15 -6.36
C TYR A 398 -1.75 -27.19 -5.87
N LEU A 399 -2.35 -28.37 -5.97
CA LEU A 399 -3.69 -28.66 -5.45
C LEU A 399 -3.59 -29.80 -4.42
N THR A 400 -3.76 -29.49 -3.14
CA THR A 400 -3.92 -30.50 -2.09
C THR A 400 -5.36 -30.99 -2.10
N VAL A 401 -5.54 -32.29 -2.32
CA VAL A 401 -6.83 -32.97 -2.10
C VAL A 401 -6.73 -33.73 -0.79
N LEU A 402 -7.53 -33.34 0.19
CA LEU A 402 -7.63 -33.97 1.50
C LEU A 402 -8.96 -34.69 1.64
N LEU A 403 -8.99 -35.77 2.41
CA LEU A 403 -10.23 -36.43 2.76
C LEU A 403 -10.51 -36.35 4.25
N LEU A 404 -11.70 -35.84 4.55
CA LEU A 404 -12.30 -35.91 5.88
C LEU A 404 -13.28 -37.08 5.89
N THR A 405 -12.98 -38.11 6.65
CA THR A 405 -13.70 -39.40 6.59
C THR A 405 -13.30 -40.33 7.72
N ASN A 406 -13.84 -41.53 7.72
CA ASN A 406 -13.17 -42.72 8.27
C ASN A 406 -12.47 -43.63 7.20
N SER A 407 -12.53 -43.41 5.87
CA SER A 407 -11.71 -44.03 4.76
C SER A 407 -12.12 -43.58 3.30
N THR A 408 -11.45 -44.00 2.19
CA THR A 408 -10.89 -43.06 1.16
C THR A 408 -10.94 -43.21 -0.39
N SER A 409 -10.85 -42.04 -1.13
CA SER A 409 -9.90 -41.65 -2.26
C SER A 409 -10.38 -41.10 -3.66
N SER A 410 -9.48 -40.32 -4.35
CA SER A 410 -9.25 -39.94 -5.80
C SER A 410 -9.61 -38.52 -6.40
N GLY A 411 -9.13 -38.14 -7.63
CA GLY A 411 -8.50 -36.83 -8.02
C GLY A 411 -9.02 -35.92 -9.22
N PRO A 412 -8.32 -34.80 -9.59
CA PRO A 412 -8.86 -33.60 -10.33
C PRO A 412 -8.35 -33.24 -11.77
N SER A 413 -9.09 -32.37 -12.50
CA SER A 413 -8.82 -31.78 -13.86
C SER A 413 -9.28 -30.30 -14.01
N ILE A 414 -8.84 -29.49 -15.01
CA ILE A 414 -9.12 -28.00 -15.11
C ILE A 414 -9.41 -27.49 -16.54
N ASN A 415 -10.15 -26.37 -16.75
CA ASN A 415 -10.40 -25.75 -18.09
C ASN A 415 -10.17 -24.20 -18.25
N PRO A 416 -9.25 -23.69 -19.13
CA PRO A 416 -9.07 -22.25 -19.50
C PRO A 416 -9.77 -21.73 -20.79
N THR A 417 -9.69 -20.41 -21.06
CA THR A 417 -10.59 -19.65 -21.96
C THR A 417 -10.09 -19.27 -23.38
N TRP A 418 -8.83 -19.47 -23.79
CA TRP A 418 -8.30 -19.08 -25.13
C TRP A 418 -8.34 -20.20 -26.19
N SER A 419 -8.67 -19.89 -27.46
CA SER A 419 -8.90 -20.90 -28.53
C SER A 419 -7.65 -21.70 -28.91
N ASN A 420 -6.48 -21.06 -28.96
CA ASN A 420 -5.17 -21.69 -29.01
C ASN A 420 -4.22 -20.99 -28.04
N LEU A 421 -3.97 -21.62 -26.88
CA LEU A 421 -3.17 -21.05 -25.79
C LEU A 421 -1.71 -20.79 -26.19
N ARG A 422 -1.18 -21.45 -27.23
CA ARG A 422 0.24 -21.35 -27.64
C ARG A 422 0.46 -20.45 -28.86
N ALA A 423 -0.59 -19.80 -29.36
CA ALA A 423 -0.52 -18.90 -30.51
C ALA A 423 -0.23 -17.46 -30.06
N TYR A 424 0.96 -17.24 -29.51
CA TYR A 424 1.45 -15.89 -29.21
C TYR A 424 1.67 -15.11 -30.51
N ASN A 425 1.52 -13.78 -30.45
CA ASN A 425 1.76 -12.91 -31.60
C ASN A 425 3.26 -12.61 -31.78
N GLY A 426 4.05 -12.68 -30.71
CA GLY A 426 5.50 -12.53 -30.72
C GLY A 426 6.24 -13.73 -30.14
N TYR A 427 7.49 -13.90 -30.59
CA TYR A 427 8.38 -14.99 -30.18
C TYR A 427 9.80 -14.46 -29.99
N PHE A 428 10.53 -15.04 -29.04
CA PHE A 428 11.91 -14.67 -28.74
C PHE A 428 12.78 -15.92 -28.67
N HIS A 429 13.99 -15.85 -29.21
CA HIS A 429 14.99 -16.90 -29.04
C HIS A 429 16.40 -16.32 -29.18
N CYS A 430 17.28 -16.70 -28.26
CA CYS A 430 18.70 -16.41 -28.32
C CYS A 430 19.52 -17.63 -27.88
N ASN A 431 20.85 -17.51 -27.94
CA ASN A 431 21.79 -18.55 -27.53
C ASN A 431 21.96 -18.70 -26.00
N ASP A 432 21.13 -18.01 -25.21
CA ASP A 432 21.09 -18.08 -23.75
C ASP A 432 19.74 -18.65 -23.31
N GLU A 433 19.73 -19.93 -22.95
CA GLU A 433 18.50 -20.63 -22.56
C GLU A 433 17.87 -20.08 -21.27
N GLU A 434 18.64 -19.44 -20.39
CA GLU A 434 18.07 -18.80 -19.22
C GLU A 434 17.23 -17.58 -19.63
N LEU A 435 17.73 -16.76 -20.56
CA LEU A 435 16.99 -15.61 -21.08
C LEU A 435 15.74 -16.05 -21.86
N ASN A 436 15.85 -17.11 -22.67
CA ASN A 436 14.70 -17.72 -23.36
C ASN A 436 13.58 -18.04 -22.35
N ARG A 437 13.88 -18.84 -21.32
CA ARG A 437 12.89 -19.23 -20.29
C ARG A 437 12.29 -18.01 -19.57
N ILE A 438 13.10 -17.02 -19.21
CA ILE A 438 12.62 -15.82 -18.51
C ILE A 438 11.65 -15.01 -19.38
N TRP A 439 11.95 -14.86 -20.68
CA TRP A 439 11.05 -14.18 -21.62
C TRP A 439 9.68 -14.86 -21.69
N TYR A 440 9.67 -16.20 -21.84
CA TYR A 440 8.42 -16.95 -21.90
C TYR A 440 7.67 -17.01 -20.58
N ALA A 441 8.38 -16.93 -19.44
CA ALA A 441 7.73 -16.83 -18.13
C ALA A 441 6.99 -15.50 -17.98
N GLY A 442 7.55 -14.40 -18.49
CA GLY A 442 6.88 -13.11 -18.54
C GLY A 442 5.65 -13.15 -19.45
N ALA A 443 5.78 -13.65 -20.68
CA ALA A 443 4.67 -13.82 -21.62
C ALA A 443 3.54 -14.69 -21.04
N TYR A 444 3.88 -15.82 -20.40
CA TYR A 444 2.90 -16.72 -19.79
C TYR A 444 2.21 -16.07 -18.59
N THR A 445 2.93 -15.28 -17.79
CA THR A 445 2.32 -14.51 -16.68
C THR A 445 1.25 -13.54 -17.18
N LEU A 446 1.50 -12.86 -18.30
CA LEU A 446 0.53 -11.94 -18.89
C LEU A 446 -0.69 -12.67 -19.42
N GLN A 447 -0.50 -13.86 -20.01
CA GLN A 447 -1.61 -14.73 -20.40
C GLN A 447 -2.44 -15.17 -19.19
N THR A 448 -1.82 -15.57 -18.08
CA THR A 448 -2.56 -15.96 -16.85
C THR A 448 -3.30 -14.79 -16.21
N ASN A 449 -2.87 -13.56 -16.49
CA ASN A 449 -3.44 -12.32 -15.95
C ASN A 449 -4.49 -11.68 -16.88
N ALA A 450 -4.69 -12.21 -18.08
CA ALA A 450 -5.81 -11.85 -18.94
C ALA A 450 -7.03 -12.72 -18.56
N VAL A 451 -7.94 -12.15 -17.77
CA VAL A 451 -9.02 -12.91 -17.12
C VAL A 451 -10.40 -12.49 -17.62
N PRO A 452 -11.43 -13.34 -17.53
CA PRO A 452 -12.80 -12.93 -17.79
C PRO A 452 -13.26 -11.81 -16.87
N VAL A 453 -14.02 -10.84 -17.39
CA VAL A 453 -14.39 -9.62 -16.64
C VAL A 453 -15.24 -9.88 -15.38
N ASN A 454 -15.91 -11.03 -15.29
CA ASN A 454 -16.76 -11.42 -14.17
C ASN A 454 -16.02 -12.25 -13.10
N THR A 455 -14.68 -12.29 -13.17
CA THR A 455 -13.85 -13.11 -12.28
C THR A 455 -12.93 -12.29 -11.36
N GLY A 456 -13.28 -11.03 -11.12
CA GLY A 456 -12.55 -10.17 -10.20
C GLY A 456 -12.66 -10.63 -8.76
N ARG A 457 -11.66 -10.33 -7.94
CA ARG A 457 -11.75 -10.60 -6.49
C ARG A 457 -12.85 -9.75 -5.88
N ALA A 458 -13.77 -10.38 -5.14
CA ALA A 458 -14.83 -9.67 -4.44
C ALA A 458 -14.26 -8.66 -3.43
N TRP A 459 -14.87 -7.47 -3.39
CA TRP A 459 -14.53 -6.42 -2.43
C TRP A 459 -15.80 -5.71 -1.91
N PRO A 460 -15.94 -5.41 -0.60
CA PRO A 460 -15.02 -5.71 0.51
C PRO A 460 -14.69 -7.18 0.68
N ALA A 461 -13.50 -7.49 1.19
CA ALA A 461 -13.03 -8.85 1.37
C ALA A 461 -13.95 -9.68 2.28
N LEU A 462 -14.09 -10.97 1.97
CA LEU A 462 -14.82 -11.92 2.81
C LEU A 462 -14.08 -12.11 4.14
N SER A 463 -14.83 -12.31 5.24
CA SER A 463 -14.24 -12.62 6.55
C SER A 463 -13.52 -13.97 6.60
N TYR A 464 -13.82 -14.88 5.67
CA TYR A 464 -13.17 -16.17 5.52
C TYR A 464 -13.20 -16.63 4.06
N GLY A 465 -12.12 -17.26 3.61
CA GLY A 465 -11.96 -17.74 2.23
C GLY A 465 -11.92 -16.63 1.20
N TRP A 466 -12.24 -16.98 -0.04
CA TRP A 466 -12.22 -16.06 -1.18
C TRP A 466 -13.51 -16.17 -2.00
N ALA A 467 -13.75 -15.15 -2.82
CA ALA A 467 -14.71 -15.20 -3.91
C ALA A 467 -14.17 -14.36 -5.08
N ASN A 468 -14.17 -14.94 -6.29
CA ASN A 468 -13.71 -14.33 -7.52
C ASN A 468 -14.87 -14.19 -8.51
N ASN A 469 -15.90 -13.44 -8.10
CA ASN A 469 -17.13 -13.16 -8.87
C ASN A 469 -17.41 -11.65 -9.02
N GLY A 470 -16.41 -10.81 -8.75
CA GLY A 470 -16.48 -9.36 -8.91
C GLY A 470 -16.45 -8.94 -10.38
N SER A 471 -17.18 -7.86 -10.70
CA SER A 471 -17.16 -7.25 -12.03
C SER A 471 -15.96 -6.32 -12.17
N LEU A 472 -15.11 -6.57 -13.16
CA LEU A 472 -13.85 -5.85 -13.38
C LEU A 472 -13.94 -4.75 -14.44
N ALA A 473 -14.66 -5.00 -15.53
CA ALA A 473 -14.77 -4.12 -16.68
C ALA A 473 -15.95 -4.54 -17.57
N ASN A 474 -16.23 -3.75 -18.61
CA ASN A 474 -17.04 -4.21 -19.74
C ASN A 474 -16.19 -5.08 -20.69
N GLY A 475 -16.84 -5.77 -21.63
CA GLY A 475 -16.17 -6.68 -22.58
C GLY A 475 -16.07 -8.12 -22.08
N SER A 476 -15.24 -8.94 -22.73
CA SER A 476 -15.08 -10.37 -22.37
C SER A 476 -13.86 -10.64 -21.48
N THR A 477 -12.76 -9.90 -21.68
CA THR A 477 -11.50 -10.10 -20.97
C THR A 477 -10.91 -8.78 -20.49
N VAL A 478 -10.08 -8.84 -19.46
CA VAL A 478 -9.41 -7.68 -18.87
C VAL A 478 -8.08 -8.11 -18.27
N ILE A 479 -7.07 -7.26 -18.38
CA ILE A 479 -5.76 -7.52 -17.77
C ILE A 479 -5.77 -7.11 -16.30
N VAL A 480 -5.31 -8.00 -15.42
CA VAL A 480 -5.19 -7.75 -13.98
C VAL A 480 -3.73 -7.84 -13.50
N ASP A 481 -3.49 -7.39 -12.27
CA ASP A 481 -2.18 -7.43 -11.62
C ASP A 481 -1.61 -8.85 -11.48
N GLY A 482 -2.42 -9.80 -11.02
CA GLY A 482 -2.00 -11.18 -10.77
C GLY A 482 -3.11 -12.22 -10.88
N ALA A 483 -2.74 -13.44 -11.28
CA ALA A 483 -3.68 -14.53 -11.54
C ALA A 483 -4.39 -14.99 -10.27
N LYS A 484 -3.68 -15.27 -9.17
CA LYS A 484 -4.29 -15.60 -7.87
C LYS A 484 -5.02 -14.41 -7.27
N ARG A 485 -4.35 -13.27 -7.23
CA ARG A 485 -4.76 -12.03 -6.55
C ARG A 485 -3.86 -10.87 -6.98
N ASP A 486 -4.26 -9.62 -6.80
CA ASP A 486 -5.56 -9.14 -6.31
C ASP A 486 -6.70 -9.33 -7.31
N ARG A 487 -6.39 -9.72 -8.55
CA ARG A 487 -7.36 -9.86 -9.66
C ARG A 487 -8.13 -8.56 -9.87
N ALA A 488 -7.39 -7.45 -9.92
CA ALA A 488 -7.93 -6.12 -10.18
C ALA A 488 -7.11 -5.41 -11.26
N VAL A 489 -7.71 -4.41 -11.90
CA VAL A 489 -6.98 -3.53 -12.82
C VAL A 489 -6.12 -2.58 -12.00
N TRP A 490 -4.81 -2.62 -12.21
CA TRP A 490 -3.84 -1.73 -11.57
C TRP A 490 -2.99 -1.03 -12.64
N PRO A 491 -3.26 0.26 -12.94
CA PRO A 491 -2.52 1.00 -13.96
C PRO A 491 -1.01 1.06 -13.74
N GLY A 492 -0.54 1.08 -12.49
CA GLY A 492 0.90 1.03 -12.20
C GLY A 492 1.58 -0.22 -12.78
N ASP A 493 0.95 -1.38 -12.61
CA ASP A 493 1.39 -2.66 -13.19
C ASP A 493 1.41 -2.62 -14.71
N MET A 494 0.39 -1.98 -15.31
CA MET A 494 0.24 -1.83 -16.76
C MET A 494 1.42 -1.06 -17.38
N GLY A 495 2.10 -0.18 -16.62
CA GLY A 495 3.31 0.49 -17.06
C GLY A 495 4.44 -0.46 -17.50
N VAL A 496 4.46 -1.69 -16.96
CA VAL A 496 5.38 -2.76 -17.37
C VAL A 496 4.67 -3.84 -18.18
N ALA A 497 3.44 -4.20 -17.77
CA ALA A 497 2.71 -5.31 -18.37
C ALA A 497 2.26 -5.05 -19.82
N VAL A 498 1.89 -3.82 -20.18
CA VAL A 498 1.35 -3.51 -21.52
C VAL A 498 2.40 -3.61 -22.62
N PRO A 499 3.60 -3.00 -22.51
CA PRO A 499 4.67 -3.22 -23.51
C PRO A 499 5.04 -4.71 -23.63
N ALA A 500 5.13 -5.42 -22.50
CA ALA A 500 5.45 -6.83 -22.49
C ALA A 500 4.34 -7.68 -23.15
N ALA A 501 3.06 -7.33 -22.96
CA ALA A 501 1.93 -8.01 -23.59
C ALA A 501 1.94 -7.78 -25.11
N PHE A 502 2.17 -6.54 -25.55
CA PHE A 502 2.24 -6.19 -26.96
C PHE A 502 3.27 -7.03 -27.72
N VAL A 503 4.50 -7.15 -27.21
CA VAL A 503 5.57 -7.89 -27.89
C VAL A 503 5.46 -9.42 -27.77
N SER A 504 4.54 -9.93 -26.96
CA SER A 504 4.43 -11.38 -26.68
C SER A 504 3.05 -11.92 -27.03
N THR A 505 2.08 -11.83 -26.11
CA THR A 505 0.74 -12.37 -26.30
C THR A 505 -0.05 -11.61 -27.36
N GLY A 506 0.22 -10.31 -27.51
CA GLY A 506 -0.51 -9.39 -28.38
C GLY A 506 -1.95 -9.10 -27.90
N ASP A 507 -2.29 -9.44 -26.67
CA ASP A 507 -3.64 -9.21 -26.11
C ASP A 507 -3.82 -7.74 -25.73
N LEU A 508 -4.20 -6.92 -26.71
CA LEU A 508 -4.53 -5.51 -26.51
C LEU A 508 -6.01 -5.30 -26.18
N GLU A 509 -6.89 -6.28 -26.41
CA GLU A 509 -8.31 -6.17 -26.04
C GLU A 509 -8.48 -6.09 -24.53
N SER A 510 -7.80 -6.97 -23.79
CA SER A 510 -7.77 -6.93 -22.33
C SER A 510 -7.20 -5.62 -21.78
N VAL A 511 -6.27 -4.99 -22.51
CA VAL A 511 -5.69 -3.67 -22.16
C VAL A 511 -6.70 -2.55 -22.39
N LYS A 512 -7.42 -2.57 -23.53
CA LYS A 512 -8.48 -1.60 -23.84
C LYS A 512 -9.54 -1.60 -22.73
N ASN A 513 -10.07 -2.78 -22.40
CA ASN A 513 -11.13 -2.93 -21.40
C ASN A 513 -10.67 -2.46 -20.01
N ALA A 514 -9.39 -2.71 -19.67
CA ALA A 514 -8.79 -2.22 -18.43
C ALA A 514 -8.69 -0.69 -18.39
N LEU A 515 -8.28 -0.03 -19.48
CA LEU A 515 -8.18 1.43 -19.54
C LEU A 515 -9.56 2.10 -19.55
N GLU A 516 -10.51 1.56 -20.32
CA GLU A 516 -11.87 2.07 -20.42
C GLU A 516 -12.55 2.11 -19.05
N VAL A 517 -12.48 1.02 -18.27
CA VAL A 517 -13.09 1.00 -16.94
C VAL A 517 -12.45 2.02 -15.99
N MET A 518 -11.15 2.31 -16.11
CA MET A 518 -10.52 3.35 -15.29
C MET A 518 -11.10 4.74 -15.60
N TYR A 519 -11.41 5.02 -16.87
CA TYR A 519 -12.08 6.27 -17.27
C TYR A 519 -13.56 6.30 -16.91
N ASP A 520 -14.24 5.16 -16.86
CA ASP A 520 -15.64 5.08 -16.43
C ASP A 520 -15.83 5.44 -14.95
N TYR A 521 -14.80 5.17 -14.14
CA TYR A 521 -14.76 5.54 -12.72
C TYR A 521 -13.95 6.82 -12.44
N GLN A 522 -13.67 7.64 -13.45
CA GLN A 522 -13.04 8.95 -13.25
C GLN A 522 -13.93 9.86 -12.40
N GLU A 523 -13.34 10.51 -11.39
CA GLU A 523 -14.04 11.40 -10.48
C GLU A 523 -14.45 12.73 -11.12
N ALA A 524 -15.36 13.44 -10.43
CA ALA A 524 -15.87 14.74 -10.89
C ALA A 524 -14.78 15.82 -11.02
N ASP A 525 -13.68 15.73 -10.28
CA ASP A 525 -12.52 16.64 -10.37
C ASP A 525 -11.49 16.21 -11.44
N GLY A 526 -11.69 15.07 -12.11
CA GLY A 526 -10.79 14.52 -13.12
C GLY A 526 -9.86 13.42 -12.59
N ALA A 527 -9.85 13.15 -11.28
CA ALA A 527 -9.01 12.10 -10.71
C ALA A 527 -9.44 10.70 -11.21
N ILE A 528 -8.54 10.00 -11.89
CA ILE A 528 -8.66 8.57 -12.17
C ILE A 528 -8.30 7.75 -10.90
N PRO A 529 -9.03 6.68 -10.57
CA PRO A 529 -8.72 5.79 -9.44
C PRO A 529 -7.33 5.15 -9.52
N GLU A 530 -6.83 4.69 -8.37
CA GLU A 530 -5.60 3.90 -8.26
C GLU A 530 -5.79 2.46 -8.77
N ALA A 531 -6.96 1.87 -8.52
CA ALA A 531 -7.30 0.53 -8.97
C ALA A 531 -8.74 0.47 -9.48
N GLY A 532 -9.00 -0.40 -10.44
CA GLY A 532 -10.33 -0.63 -11.01
C GLY A 532 -11.28 -1.35 -10.05
N PRO A 533 -12.55 -1.54 -10.45
CA PRO A 533 -13.52 -2.26 -9.66
C PRO A 533 -13.21 -3.76 -9.57
N PRO A 534 -13.74 -4.45 -8.54
CA PRO A 534 -14.56 -3.91 -7.45
C PRO A 534 -13.75 -3.25 -6.33
N LEU A 535 -12.41 -3.24 -6.43
CA LEU A 535 -11.52 -2.69 -5.40
C LEU A 535 -11.63 -1.15 -5.29
N LEU A 536 -11.68 -0.45 -6.43
CA LEU A 536 -11.90 1.01 -6.57
C LEU A 536 -11.10 1.86 -5.57
N GLN A 537 -9.83 1.55 -5.38
CA GLN A 537 -8.95 2.37 -4.55
C GLN A 537 -8.69 3.72 -5.23
N LYS A 538 -8.59 4.79 -4.44
CA LYS A 538 -8.41 6.18 -4.91
C LYS A 538 -7.28 6.86 -4.15
N GLY A 539 -6.78 7.97 -4.70
CA GLY A 539 -5.80 8.83 -4.00
C GLY A 539 -4.34 8.50 -4.32
N SER A 540 -4.06 8.10 -5.56
CA SER A 540 -2.70 7.91 -6.09
C SER A 540 -2.48 8.82 -7.29
N ASP A 541 -1.54 9.76 -7.19
CA ASP A 541 -1.16 10.61 -8.33
C ASP A 541 -0.31 9.83 -9.36
N THR A 542 0.47 8.84 -8.91
CA THR A 542 1.30 8.02 -9.81
C THR A 542 0.46 7.07 -10.64
N TYR A 543 -0.51 6.36 -10.05
CA TYR A 543 -1.39 5.43 -10.79
C TYR A 543 -2.38 6.16 -11.71
N HIS A 544 -2.80 7.37 -11.31
CA HIS A 544 -3.53 8.28 -12.18
C HIS A 544 -2.76 8.52 -13.49
N MET A 545 -1.49 8.93 -13.38
CA MET A 545 -0.65 9.17 -14.56
C MET A 545 -0.28 7.89 -15.31
N TRP A 546 -0.13 6.75 -14.63
CA TRP A 546 0.07 5.46 -15.30
C TRP A 546 -1.12 5.04 -16.15
N THR A 547 -2.36 5.40 -15.78
CA THR A 547 -3.52 5.21 -16.67
C THR A 547 -3.34 6.02 -17.96
N MET A 548 -2.93 7.28 -17.84
CA MET A 548 -2.71 8.16 -19.00
C MET A 548 -1.57 7.67 -19.91
N ILE A 549 -0.46 7.19 -19.33
CA ILE A 549 0.63 6.57 -20.07
C ILE A 549 0.16 5.25 -20.73
N GLY A 550 -0.66 4.46 -20.03
CA GLY A 550 -1.29 3.27 -20.57
C GLY A 550 -2.16 3.55 -21.79
N THR A 551 -2.94 4.64 -21.77
CA THR A 551 -3.71 5.13 -22.93
C THR A 551 -2.81 5.41 -24.13
N TYR A 552 -1.69 6.10 -23.92
CA TYR A 552 -0.71 6.32 -24.99
C TYR A 552 -0.16 5.00 -25.55
N ASN A 553 0.30 4.10 -24.68
CA ASN A 553 0.87 2.81 -25.10
C ASN A 553 -0.15 1.99 -25.89
N TYR A 554 -1.40 1.92 -25.43
CA TYR A 554 -2.46 1.21 -26.12
C TYR A 554 -2.70 1.77 -27.53
N VAL A 555 -2.86 3.09 -27.68
CA VAL A 555 -3.08 3.71 -28.99
C VAL A 555 -1.85 3.55 -29.89
N LEU A 556 -0.64 3.70 -29.35
CA LEU A 556 0.60 3.47 -30.08
C LEU A 556 0.68 2.04 -30.66
N TYR A 557 0.32 1.04 -29.87
CA TYR A 557 0.46 -0.37 -30.23
C TYR A 557 -0.69 -0.91 -31.08
N SER A 558 -1.91 -0.40 -30.89
CA SER A 558 -3.10 -0.86 -31.60
C SER A 558 -3.44 -0.02 -32.84
N GLY A 559 -3.08 1.26 -32.84
CA GLY A 559 -3.60 2.24 -33.80
C GLY A 559 -5.08 2.60 -33.60
N ASP A 560 -5.71 2.23 -32.48
CA ASP A 560 -7.13 2.47 -32.20
C ASP A 560 -7.41 3.94 -31.85
N LEU A 561 -7.57 4.77 -32.89
CA LEU A 561 -7.93 6.18 -32.75
C LEU A 561 -9.40 6.39 -32.35
N ASP A 562 -10.28 5.42 -32.62
CA ASP A 562 -11.69 5.48 -32.22
C ASP A 562 -11.81 5.42 -30.68
N PHE A 563 -11.04 4.53 -30.04
CA PHE A 563 -10.89 4.51 -28.59
C PHE A 563 -10.37 5.84 -28.05
N LEU A 564 -9.35 6.42 -28.69
CA LEU A 564 -8.80 7.71 -28.27
C LEU A 564 -9.88 8.79 -28.32
N GLU A 565 -10.68 8.86 -29.39
CA GLU A 565 -11.81 9.80 -29.51
C GLU A 565 -12.81 9.64 -28.37
N VAL A 566 -13.17 8.40 -28.01
CA VAL A 566 -14.13 8.10 -26.92
C VAL A 566 -13.63 8.56 -25.54
N VAL A 567 -12.33 8.46 -25.27
CA VAL A 567 -11.76 8.80 -23.95
C VAL A 567 -11.16 10.21 -23.88
N TRP A 568 -11.07 10.94 -25.00
CA TRP A 568 -10.27 12.16 -25.09
C TRP A 568 -10.65 13.26 -24.09
N GLU A 569 -11.95 13.58 -23.97
CA GLU A 569 -12.41 14.60 -23.02
C GLU A 569 -12.08 14.23 -21.57
N ARG A 570 -12.16 12.93 -21.23
CA ARG A 570 -11.78 12.40 -19.92
C ARG A 570 -10.26 12.45 -19.72
N TYR A 571 -9.47 12.20 -20.77
CA TYR A 571 -8.01 12.36 -20.75
C TYR A 571 -7.61 13.82 -20.49
N LEU A 572 -8.23 14.80 -21.18
CA LEU A 572 -7.97 16.22 -20.97
C LEU A 572 -8.25 16.63 -19.52
N LYS A 573 -9.38 16.18 -18.97
CA LYS A 573 -9.74 16.43 -17.57
C LYS A 573 -8.75 15.81 -16.58
N ALA A 574 -8.25 14.61 -16.86
CA ALA A 574 -7.20 13.97 -16.07
C ALA A 574 -5.90 14.78 -16.10
N MET A 575 -5.51 15.27 -17.29
CA MET A 575 -4.33 16.12 -17.45
C MET A 575 -4.47 17.43 -16.66
N ASP A 576 -5.64 18.08 -16.72
CA ASP A 576 -5.91 19.30 -15.96
C ASP A 576 -5.85 19.05 -14.44
N TYR A 577 -6.41 17.93 -13.98
CA TYR A 577 -6.36 17.50 -12.58
C TYR A 577 -4.91 17.37 -12.08
N VAL A 578 -4.07 16.59 -12.76
CA VAL A 578 -2.71 16.32 -12.29
C VAL A 578 -1.78 17.51 -12.51
N TYR A 579 -1.90 18.21 -13.64
CA TYR A 579 -1.07 19.38 -13.93
C TYR A 579 -1.42 20.57 -13.03
N GLY A 580 -2.68 20.69 -12.58
CA GLY A 580 -3.12 21.68 -11.60
C GLY A 580 -2.42 21.57 -10.24
N LYS A 581 -1.72 20.46 -9.99
CA LYS A 581 -0.90 20.25 -8.77
C LYS A 581 0.55 20.68 -8.94
N VAL A 582 0.97 21.19 -10.09
CA VAL A 582 2.31 21.79 -10.27
C VAL A 582 2.33 23.14 -9.54
N ASP A 583 3.21 23.27 -8.56
CA ASP A 583 3.31 24.47 -7.72
C ASP A 583 4.32 25.51 -8.27
N ASP A 584 4.54 26.60 -7.54
CA ASP A 584 5.47 27.69 -7.90
C ASP A 584 6.93 27.25 -8.07
N SER A 585 7.30 26.05 -7.60
CA SER A 585 8.62 25.48 -7.84
C SER A 585 8.80 24.99 -9.28
N GLY A 586 7.69 24.76 -10.00
CA GLY A 586 7.64 24.13 -11.32
C GLY A 586 7.62 22.60 -11.26
N LEU A 587 7.39 22.01 -10.07
CA LEU A 587 7.31 20.56 -9.84
C LEU A 587 5.91 20.17 -9.39
N LEU A 588 5.51 18.94 -9.69
CA LEU A 588 4.30 18.31 -9.17
C LEU A 588 4.36 18.26 -7.64
N ASN A 589 3.33 18.78 -6.96
CA ASN A 589 3.11 18.59 -5.53
C ASN A 589 2.16 17.41 -5.32
N VAL A 590 2.73 16.23 -5.07
CA VAL A 590 1.99 14.98 -4.88
C VAL A 590 1.15 15.07 -3.61
N THR A 591 -0.16 14.92 -3.78
CA THR A 591 -1.15 14.92 -2.71
C THR A 591 -1.91 13.60 -2.64
N GLY A 592 -2.00 12.88 -3.77
CA GLY A 592 -2.40 11.47 -3.82
C GLY A 592 -1.21 10.58 -3.45
N ILE A 593 -1.05 10.31 -2.14
CA ILE A 593 0.15 9.66 -1.59
C ILE A 593 0.17 8.13 -1.66
N ARG A 594 -0.88 7.49 -2.18
CA ARG A 594 -0.89 6.04 -2.36
C ARG A 594 -0.02 5.65 -3.55
N ASP A 595 0.73 4.57 -3.40
CA ASP A 595 1.69 4.14 -4.41
C ASP A 595 2.07 2.68 -4.24
N TRP A 596 2.73 2.11 -5.25
CA TRP A 596 3.35 0.78 -5.15
C TRP A 596 4.24 0.78 -3.91
N ALA A 597 4.11 -0.21 -3.01
CA ALA A 597 4.95 -0.60 -1.85
C ALA A 597 5.94 0.40 -1.17
N ARG A 598 5.87 1.70 -1.41
CA ARG A 598 6.93 2.71 -1.26
C ARG A 598 6.82 3.30 0.13
N TRP A 599 7.95 3.45 0.81
CA TRP A 599 7.95 3.92 2.20
C TRP A 599 7.49 5.38 2.34
N GLN A 600 7.82 6.23 1.36
CA GLN A 600 7.60 7.68 1.41
C GLN A 600 7.08 8.20 0.06
N GLN A 601 5.93 8.87 0.07
CA GLN A 601 5.33 9.56 -1.07
C GLN A 601 4.78 10.93 -0.63
N GLY A 602 4.52 11.83 -1.58
CA GLY A 602 4.01 13.18 -1.34
C GLY A 602 4.99 14.29 -1.73
N TRP A 603 4.50 15.53 -1.75
CA TRP A 603 5.28 16.73 -2.07
C TRP A 603 5.91 16.67 -3.48
N ASN A 604 7.04 17.34 -3.68
CA ASN A 604 7.78 17.32 -4.95
C ASN A 604 8.59 16.02 -5.14
N ASN A 605 7.94 14.86 -5.00
CA ASN A 605 8.53 13.54 -5.15
C ASN A 605 9.14 13.36 -6.55
N THR A 606 10.40 12.90 -6.61
CA THR A 606 11.13 12.76 -7.87
C THR A 606 10.50 11.75 -8.83
N GLU A 607 10.11 10.56 -8.38
CA GLU A 607 9.46 9.55 -9.24
C GLU A 607 8.20 10.12 -9.90
N ALA A 608 7.31 10.70 -9.11
CA ALA A 608 6.06 11.27 -9.64
C ALA A 608 6.32 12.39 -10.66
N ASN A 609 7.36 13.20 -10.45
CA ASN A 609 7.76 14.22 -11.41
C ASN A 609 8.35 13.62 -12.71
N MET A 610 9.05 12.48 -12.66
CA MET A 610 9.49 11.76 -13.86
C MET A 610 8.30 11.19 -14.64
N ILE A 611 7.32 10.63 -13.91
CA ILE A 611 6.08 10.11 -14.51
C ILE A 611 5.26 11.25 -15.14
N LEU A 612 5.15 12.41 -14.48
CA LEU A 612 4.48 13.59 -15.05
C LEU A 612 5.17 14.08 -16.32
N TYR A 613 6.51 14.12 -16.34
CA TYR A 613 7.26 14.47 -17.54
C TYR A 613 6.90 13.57 -18.71
N HIS A 614 6.87 12.26 -18.49
CA HIS A 614 6.50 11.31 -19.53
C HIS A 614 5.02 11.42 -19.93
N THR A 615 4.13 11.66 -18.99
CA THR A 615 2.69 11.88 -19.24
C THR A 615 2.45 13.10 -20.13
N LEU A 616 3.20 14.19 -19.92
CA LEU A 616 3.13 15.37 -20.78
C LEU A 616 3.68 15.10 -22.19
N VAL A 617 4.79 14.37 -22.30
CA VAL A 617 5.38 14.02 -23.61
C VAL A 617 4.46 13.10 -24.41
N THR A 618 3.94 12.05 -23.78
CA THR A 618 3.00 11.10 -24.43
C THR A 618 1.65 11.75 -24.72
N GLY A 619 1.15 12.60 -23.82
CA GLY A 619 -0.06 13.39 -24.04
C GLY A 619 0.06 14.37 -25.22
N ALA A 620 1.26 14.90 -25.50
CA ALA A 620 1.47 15.74 -26.68
C ALA A 620 1.29 14.95 -27.98
N THR A 621 1.81 13.73 -28.03
CA THR A 621 1.61 12.83 -29.17
C THR A 621 0.15 12.45 -29.34
N LEU A 622 -0.56 12.12 -28.25
CA LEU A 622 -2.00 11.83 -28.29
C LEU A 622 -2.81 13.03 -28.81
N ALA A 623 -2.46 14.27 -28.42
CA ALA A 623 -3.13 15.47 -28.90
C ALA A 623 -2.98 15.68 -30.42
N ASP A 624 -1.80 15.38 -30.95
CA ASP A 624 -1.53 15.42 -32.38
C ASP A 624 -2.31 14.34 -33.13
N TRP A 625 -2.34 13.11 -32.61
CA TRP A 625 -3.14 12.02 -33.19
C TRP A 625 -4.65 12.31 -33.14
N GLN A 626 -5.18 12.79 -32.02
CA GLN A 626 -6.60 13.11 -31.88
C GLN A 626 -7.03 14.22 -32.84
N SER A 627 -6.19 15.24 -33.01
CA SER A 627 -6.49 16.35 -33.92
C SER A 627 -6.18 16.03 -35.38
N ASN A 628 -5.58 14.87 -35.68
CA ASN A 628 -5.03 14.52 -36.98
C ASN A 628 -4.13 15.63 -37.55
N THR A 629 -3.32 16.26 -36.68
CA THR A 629 -2.36 17.31 -37.06
C THR A 629 -1.01 17.08 -36.39
N THR A 630 0.04 17.70 -36.90
CA THR A 630 1.34 17.77 -36.22
C THR A 630 1.49 19.13 -35.57
N ASN A 631 1.97 19.18 -34.32
CA ASN A 631 2.14 20.41 -33.55
C ASN A 631 0.83 21.17 -33.31
N SER A 632 -0.21 20.46 -32.87
CA SER A 632 -1.41 21.08 -32.33
C SER A 632 -1.07 22.06 -31.19
N SER A 633 -1.99 22.98 -30.90
CA SER A 633 -1.82 23.92 -29.78
C SER A 633 -1.64 23.21 -28.44
N LEU A 634 -2.35 22.10 -28.22
CA LEU A 634 -2.23 21.25 -27.04
C LEU A 634 -0.89 20.52 -27.00
N SER A 635 -0.46 19.91 -28.10
CA SER A 635 0.87 19.27 -28.20
C SER A 635 1.99 20.26 -27.86
N THR A 636 1.95 21.46 -28.45
CA THR A 636 2.90 22.53 -28.15
C THR A 636 2.86 22.93 -26.67
N ALA A 637 1.67 23.06 -26.07
CA ALA A 637 1.52 23.39 -24.67
C ALA A 637 2.10 22.30 -23.76
N TYR A 638 1.79 21.02 -24.00
CA TYR A 638 2.29 19.91 -23.19
C TYR A 638 3.81 19.74 -23.32
N LEU A 639 4.38 19.88 -24.52
CA LEU A 639 5.84 19.86 -24.71
C LEU A 639 6.53 21.04 -24.02
N SER A 640 5.93 22.23 -24.05
CA SER A 640 6.44 23.39 -23.31
C SER A 640 6.42 23.15 -21.80
N ARG A 641 5.32 22.59 -21.26
CA ARG A 641 5.21 22.20 -19.85
C ARG A 641 6.26 21.14 -19.48
N ALA A 642 6.45 20.13 -20.32
CA ALA A 642 7.47 19.10 -20.13
C ALA A 642 8.88 19.70 -20.11
N ALA A 643 9.19 20.66 -20.98
CA ALA A 643 10.48 21.34 -21.00
C ALA A 643 10.74 22.17 -19.74
N SER A 644 9.72 22.88 -19.23
CA SER A 644 9.78 23.61 -17.97
C SER A 644 9.97 22.66 -16.77
N LEU A 645 9.19 21.59 -16.71
CA LEU A 645 9.30 20.56 -15.66
C LEU A 645 10.70 19.92 -15.67
N ARG A 646 11.22 19.58 -16.86
CA ARG A 646 12.58 19.07 -17.03
C ARG A 646 13.65 20.02 -16.48
N THR A 647 13.45 21.32 -16.66
CA THR A 647 14.35 22.35 -16.13
C THR A 647 14.26 22.43 -14.60
N ALA A 648 13.05 22.35 -14.04
CA ALA A 648 12.83 22.32 -12.59
C ALA A 648 13.46 21.07 -11.93
N ILE A 649 13.28 19.90 -12.55
CA ILE A 649 13.89 18.62 -12.12
C ILE A 649 15.43 18.67 -12.12
N LYS A 650 16.04 19.42 -13.04
CA LYS A 650 17.51 19.57 -13.10
C LYS A 650 18.06 20.62 -12.15
N HIS A 651 17.20 21.43 -11.54
CA HIS A 651 17.66 22.57 -10.77
C HIS A 651 18.36 22.11 -9.47
N PRO A 652 19.62 22.51 -9.21
CA PRO A 652 20.43 21.93 -8.12
C PRO A 652 19.86 22.14 -6.71
N THR A 653 18.97 23.11 -6.52
CA THR A 653 18.29 23.38 -5.23
C THR A 653 16.79 23.04 -5.20
N ARG A 654 16.20 22.60 -6.34
CA ARG A 654 14.77 22.25 -6.44
C ARG A 654 14.53 20.81 -6.91
N GLY A 655 15.45 20.27 -7.70
CA GLY A 655 15.24 19.11 -8.56
C GLY A 655 15.51 17.74 -7.95
N ILE A 656 16.12 17.66 -6.77
CA ILE A 656 16.47 16.40 -6.13
C ILE A 656 16.15 16.53 -4.64
N LEU A 657 14.89 16.31 -4.28
CA LEU A 657 14.50 16.07 -2.90
C LEU A 657 14.25 14.56 -2.74
N PRO A 658 15.27 13.77 -2.40
CA PRO A 658 15.02 12.49 -1.78
C PRO A 658 14.50 12.81 -0.37
N PHE A 659 13.18 12.89 -0.20
CA PHE A 659 12.62 13.50 1.00
C PHE A 659 12.73 12.63 2.26
N SER A 660 12.79 13.31 3.40
CA SER A 660 12.94 12.82 4.78
C SER A 660 11.59 12.58 5.48
N SER A 661 11.52 11.65 6.43
CA SER A 661 10.32 11.32 7.21
C SER A 661 9.79 12.40 8.18
N THR A 662 10.32 13.64 8.17
CA THR A 662 10.09 14.63 9.25
C THR A 662 9.55 16.00 8.81
N GLY A 663 9.13 16.19 7.57
CA GLY A 663 8.50 17.46 7.16
C GLY A 663 9.47 18.64 6.97
N GLN A 664 10.79 18.43 7.09
CA GLN A 664 11.81 19.43 6.77
C GLN A 664 12.51 19.10 5.44
N ARG A 665 12.69 20.14 4.60
CA ARG A 665 13.47 20.11 3.34
C ARG A 665 14.95 19.88 3.67
N TYR A 666 15.38 18.64 3.86
CA TYR A 666 16.80 18.28 3.85
C TYR A 666 17.14 17.38 2.67
N LEU A 667 18.33 17.60 2.12
CA LEU A 667 19.02 16.67 1.23
C LEU A 667 19.26 15.38 2.01
N THR A 668 18.50 14.32 1.74
CA THR A 668 18.85 12.99 2.27
C THR A 668 19.89 12.34 1.35
N PRO A 669 20.80 11.50 1.87
CA PRO A 669 21.72 10.72 1.04
C PRO A 669 21.05 9.50 0.36
N LEU A 670 19.72 9.36 0.45
CA LEU A 670 18.98 8.23 -0.11
C LEU A 670 18.67 8.49 -1.58
N HIS A 671 19.06 7.62 -2.50
CA HIS A 671 18.69 7.74 -3.92
C HIS A 671 17.79 6.56 -4.31
N PRO A 672 16.47 6.75 -4.30
CA PRO A 672 15.55 5.63 -4.49
C PRO A 672 15.67 5.07 -5.91
N GLN A 673 15.60 3.73 -6.00
CA GLN A 673 15.83 2.98 -7.24
C GLN A 673 14.84 3.38 -8.33
N ASP A 674 13.58 3.57 -7.97
CA ASP A 674 12.49 4.04 -8.84
C ASP A 674 12.82 5.33 -9.59
N ALA A 675 13.15 6.40 -8.86
CA ALA A 675 13.45 7.72 -9.42
C ALA A 675 14.70 7.67 -10.30
N ASN A 676 15.73 6.93 -9.89
CA ASN A 676 16.93 6.74 -10.68
C ASN A 676 16.64 5.98 -11.99
N SER A 677 15.89 4.87 -11.90
CA SER A 677 15.54 4.04 -13.05
C SER A 677 14.71 4.83 -14.06
N LEU A 678 13.69 5.54 -13.59
CA LEU A 678 12.86 6.41 -14.43
C LEU A 678 13.64 7.59 -15.00
N SER A 679 14.59 8.17 -14.25
CA SER A 679 15.43 9.26 -14.78
C SER A 679 16.31 8.80 -15.95
N LEU A 680 16.82 7.57 -15.89
CA LEU A 680 17.60 6.96 -16.97
C LEU A 680 16.70 6.58 -18.14
N TYR A 681 15.58 5.94 -17.87
CA TYR A 681 14.67 5.43 -18.88
C TYR A 681 14.01 6.57 -19.67
N LEU A 682 13.39 7.53 -18.96
CA LEU A 682 12.60 8.61 -19.55
C LEU A 682 13.46 9.82 -19.97
N ARG A 683 14.74 9.84 -19.54
CA ARG A 683 15.76 10.86 -19.85
C ARG A 683 15.41 12.34 -19.60
N PRO A 684 14.65 12.73 -18.56
CA PRO A 684 14.48 14.15 -18.23
C PRO A 684 15.80 14.79 -17.72
N GLY A 685 16.74 14.05 -17.12
CA GLY A 685 18.01 14.59 -16.60
C GLY A 685 19.02 13.57 -16.08
N ARG A 686 20.20 14.04 -15.60
CA ARG A 686 21.33 13.15 -15.19
C ARG A 686 20.97 12.32 -13.94
N PRO A 687 21.39 11.04 -13.88
CA PRO A 687 21.17 10.17 -12.74
C PRO A 687 22.02 10.58 -11.53
N SER A 688 21.48 10.39 -10.32
CA SER A 688 22.26 10.37 -9.08
C SER A 688 22.66 8.92 -8.80
N ALA A 689 23.88 8.68 -8.31
CA ALA A 689 24.42 7.32 -8.16
C ALA A 689 23.51 6.37 -7.32
N PRO A 690 23.43 5.07 -7.65
CA PRO A 690 22.51 4.14 -6.99
C PRO A 690 23.03 3.58 -5.65
N LYS A 691 22.14 3.52 -4.64
CA LYS A 691 22.16 2.61 -3.46
C LYS A 691 20.70 2.39 -2.97
N PRO A 692 20.19 1.16 -2.77
CA PRO A 692 18.76 0.93 -2.54
C PRO A 692 18.39 0.68 -1.06
N PRO A 693 17.08 0.61 -0.69
CA PRO A 693 15.88 0.96 -1.48
C PRO A 693 14.89 1.90 -0.75
N SER A 694 13.95 2.43 -1.54
CA SER A 694 12.69 3.07 -1.12
C SER A 694 11.81 2.20 -0.22
N SER A 695 12.12 0.89 -0.12
CA SER A 695 11.59 -0.08 0.84
C SER A 695 12.68 -1.10 1.26
N PRO A 696 13.39 -0.89 2.40
CA PRO A 696 14.52 -1.71 2.84
C PRO A 696 14.27 -3.22 2.80
N GLY A 697 15.24 -3.97 2.25
CA GLY A 697 15.22 -5.44 2.19
C GLY A 697 14.27 -6.07 1.17
N ASN A 698 13.43 -5.29 0.49
CA ASN A 698 12.53 -5.79 -0.54
C ASN A 698 13.17 -5.67 -1.93
N ILE A 699 13.07 -6.73 -2.71
CA ILE A 699 13.36 -6.75 -4.14
C ILE A 699 12.02 -6.78 -4.86
N SER A 700 11.72 -5.71 -5.60
CA SER A 700 10.51 -5.57 -6.41
C SER A 700 10.91 -5.61 -7.88
N PRO A 701 10.54 -6.67 -8.62
CA PRO A 701 10.81 -6.73 -10.04
C PRO A 701 9.98 -5.70 -10.84
N PHE A 702 8.98 -5.04 -10.24
CA PHE A 702 8.36 -3.84 -10.83
C PHE A 702 9.38 -2.74 -11.11
N ILE A 703 10.06 -2.25 -10.07
CA ILE A 703 11.07 -1.21 -10.25
C ILE A 703 12.29 -1.73 -10.98
N SER A 704 12.65 -3.00 -10.77
CA SER A 704 13.76 -3.60 -11.52
C SER A 704 13.45 -3.67 -13.03
N SER A 705 12.18 -3.84 -13.43
CA SER A 705 11.77 -3.79 -14.84
C SER A 705 12.03 -2.41 -15.44
N LEU A 706 11.70 -1.34 -14.72
CA LEU A 706 12.03 0.03 -15.13
C LEU A 706 13.55 0.25 -15.19
N GLU A 707 14.31 -0.36 -14.29
CA GLU A 707 15.78 -0.31 -14.28
C GLU A 707 16.38 -0.98 -15.53
N LEU A 708 15.81 -2.10 -16.01
CA LEU A 708 16.25 -2.75 -17.25
C LEU A 708 16.22 -1.78 -18.42
N HIS A 709 15.07 -1.12 -18.63
CA HIS A 709 14.93 -0.11 -19.68
C HIS A 709 15.86 1.08 -19.46
N GLY A 710 16.12 1.47 -18.22
CA GLY A 710 17.12 2.49 -17.87
C GLY A 710 18.54 2.12 -18.29
N HIS A 711 18.99 0.89 -18.02
CA HIS A 711 20.31 0.39 -18.44
C HIS A 711 20.44 0.32 -19.96
N LEU A 712 19.40 -0.16 -20.64
CA LEU A 712 19.35 -0.23 -22.10
C LEU A 712 19.39 1.17 -22.73
N ALA A 713 18.61 2.10 -22.19
CA ALA A 713 18.66 3.50 -22.57
C ALA A 713 20.03 4.15 -22.27
N ALA A 714 20.78 3.66 -21.29
CA ALA A 714 22.14 4.14 -21.02
C ALA A 714 23.22 3.46 -21.89
N HIS A 715 22.83 2.64 -22.87
CA HIS A 715 23.73 1.80 -23.66
C HIS A 715 24.60 0.86 -22.79
N GLN A 716 24.01 0.32 -21.72
CA GLN A 716 24.61 -0.66 -20.82
C GLN A 716 23.87 -2.00 -20.86
N PRO A 717 23.76 -2.67 -22.02
CA PRO A 717 22.96 -3.89 -22.15
C PRO A 717 23.45 -5.03 -21.25
N GLN A 718 24.76 -5.12 -20.97
CA GLN A 718 25.29 -6.14 -20.08
C GLN A 718 24.74 -5.99 -18.65
N LEU A 719 24.58 -4.76 -18.13
CA LEU A 719 24.02 -4.54 -16.81
C LEU A 719 22.55 -4.96 -16.74
N ALA A 720 21.79 -4.73 -17.82
CA ALA A 720 20.42 -5.21 -17.94
C ALA A 720 20.36 -6.74 -17.93
N LEU A 721 21.18 -7.41 -18.76
CA LEU A 721 21.25 -8.88 -18.82
C LEU A 721 21.69 -9.50 -17.49
N ASP A 722 22.67 -8.92 -16.81
CA ASP A 722 23.12 -9.39 -15.49
C ASP A 722 22.06 -9.19 -14.41
N LEU A 723 21.24 -8.13 -14.50
CA LEU A 723 20.10 -7.94 -13.61
C LEU A 723 19.00 -8.97 -13.90
N ILE A 724 18.72 -9.27 -15.17
CA ILE A 724 17.75 -10.31 -15.58
C ILE A 724 18.14 -11.66 -14.96
N ARG A 725 19.38 -12.11 -15.17
CA ARG A 725 19.86 -13.40 -14.64
C ARG A 725 19.85 -13.43 -13.11
N ARG A 726 20.32 -12.37 -12.44
CA ARG A 726 20.39 -12.35 -10.97
C ARG A 726 19.02 -12.31 -10.29
N SER A 727 18.03 -11.64 -10.89
CA SER A 727 16.72 -11.46 -10.26
C SER A 727 15.69 -12.48 -10.76
N TRP A 728 15.45 -12.51 -12.07
CA TRP A 728 14.47 -13.42 -12.67
C TRP A 728 15.03 -14.83 -12.84
N GLY A 729 16.32 -14.98 -13.18
CA GLY A 729 16.97 -16.29 -13.25
C GLY A 729 17.00 -17.00 -11.89
N TRP A 730 17.28 -16.25 -10.81
CA TRP A 730 17.15 -16.76 -9.45
C TRP A 730 15.73 -17.27 -9.15
N TYR A 731 14.70 -16.48 -9.44
CA TYR A 731 13.31 -16.91 -9.17
C TYR A 731 12.89 -18.11 -10.04
N ALA A 732 13.21 -18.08 -11.33
CA ALA A 732 12.87 -19.13 -12.28
C ALA A 732 13.53 -20.48 -11.93
N SER A 733 14.68 -20.46 -11.25
CA SER A 733 15.38 -21.65 -10.76
C SER A 733 15.08 -22.00 -9.30
N HIS A 734 14.31 -21.17 -8.59
CA HIS A 734 14.05 -21.37 -7.17
C HIS A 734 13.14 -22.60 -6.94
N PRO A 735 13.50 -23.55 -6.06
CA PRO A 735 12.77 -24.82 -5.90
C PRO A 735 11.33 -24.66 -5.39
N ASN A 736 11.04 -23.52 -4.75
CA ASN A 736 9.70 -23.18 -4.28
C ASN A 736 8.90 -22.32 -5.26
N GLY A 737 9.52 -21.75 -6.30
CA GLY A 737 8.84 -20.93 -7.29
C GLY A 737 7.99 -21.76 -8.25
N THR A 738 7.23 -21.08 -9.10
CA THR A 738 6.37 -21.73 -10.10
C THR A 738 7.17 -22.36 -11.24
N GLY A 739 8.34 -21.81 -11.56
CA GLY A 739 9.19 -22.24 -12.68
C GLY A 739 8.64 -21.89 -14.07
N SER A 740 7.52 -21.18 -14.14
CA SER A 740 6.80 -20.86 -15.38
C SER A 740 6.30 -19.42 -15.47
N THR A 741 6.29 -18.67 -14.36
CA THR A 741 5.77 -17.28 -14.29
C THR A 741 6.78 -16.37 -13.59
N VAL A 742 6.44 -15.08 -13.42
CA VAL A 742 7.27 -14.10 -12.69
C VAL A 742 6.56 -13.59 -11.43
N ILE A 743 7.32 -13.48 -10.33
CA ILE A 743 6.82 -13.18 -8.97
C ILE A 743 6.63 -11.68 -8.73
N GLU A 744 5.64 -11.31 -7.92
CA GLU A 744 5.37 -9.95 -7.45
C GLU A 744 6.58 -9.30 -6.77
N GLY A 745 7.28 -10.05 -5.91
CA GLY A 745 8.48 -9.61 -5.23
C GLY A 745 8.98 -10.61 -4.20
N TYR A 746 10.16 -10.35 -3.66
CA TYR A 746 10.78 -11.19 -2.63
C TYR A 746 11.74 -10.36 -1.76
N LEU A 747 12.26 -10.94 -0.68
CA LEU A 747 13.23 -10.27 0.17
C LEU A 747 14.66 -10.63 -0.23
N THR A 748 15.62 -9.77 0.11
CA THR A 748 17.06 -10.00 -0.13
C THR A 748 17.61 -11.24 0.58
N ASN A 749 16.89 -11.77 1.58
CA ASN A 749 17.23 -13.05 2.23
C ASN A 749 16.69 -14.28 1.50
N GLY A 750 16.07 -14.11 0.32
CA GLY A 750 15.50 -15.17 -0.50
C GLY A 750 14.11 -15.64 -0.11
N SER A 751 13.50 -15.08 0.95
CA SER A 751 12.12 -15.43 1.32
C SER A 751 11.09 -14.72 0.44
N PHE A 752 9.97 -15.41 0.16
CA PHE A 752 8.80 -14.85 -0.52
C PHE A 752 7.93 -13.99 0.42
N SER A 753 8.58 -13.20 1.28
CA SER A 753 7.92 -12.38 2.30
C SER A 753 7.90 -10.90 1.90
N TYR A 754 7.77 -10.63 0.60
CA TYR A 754 7.64 -9.28 0.06
C TYR A 754 6.54 -8.53 0.79
N ARG A 755 6.83 -7.30 1.25
CA ARG A 755 5.89 -6.46 2.02
C ARG A 755 5.31 -7.08 3.30
N SER A 756 5.89 -8.17 3.81
CA SER A 756 5.41 -8.85 5.03
C SER A 756 5.19 -7.88 6.20
N SER A 757 6.19 -7.08 6.56
CA SER A 757 6.10 -6.11 7.66
C SER A 757 5.29 -4.85 7.34
N ARG A 758 4.88 -4.63 6.08
CA ARG A 758 4.14 -3.44 5.66
C ARG A 758 3.27 -3.71 4.43
N GLY A 759 2.00 -3.96 4.69
CA GLY A 759 0.99 -4.19 3.67
C GLY A 759 0.37 -5.57 3.80
N TYR A 760 1.18 -6.62 4.01
CA TYR A 760 0.71 -8.01 3.96
C TYR A 760 0.59 -8.69 5.33
N GLY A 761 0.58 -7.94 6.44
CA GLY A 761 0.25 -8.51 7.76
C GLY A 761 1.13 -9.68 8.22
N TYR A 762 2.39 -9.72 7.77
CA TYR A 762 3.33 -10.85 7.94
C TYR A 762 2.89 -12.17 7.29
N ASP A 763 1.93 -12.11 6.37
CA ASP A 763 1.46 -13.24 5.59
C ASP A 763 2.25 -13.37 4.27
N ALA A 764 3.33 -14.13 4.32
CA ALA A 764 4.16 -14.40 3.15
C ALA A 764 3.49 -15.33 2.12
N SER A 765 2.40 -16.01 2.47
CA SER A 765 1.62 -16.81 1.50
C SER A 765 0.77 -15.93 0.58
N TYR A 766 0.54 -14.68 1.00
CA TYR A 766 -0.18 -13.72 0.21
C TYR A 766 0.57 -13.42 -1.09
N VAL A 767 1.90 -13.28 -1.09
CA VAL A 767 2.74 -12.90 -2.26
C VAL A 767 2.31 -13.63 -3.54
N SER A 768 2.08 -12.88 -4.62
CA SER A 768 1.65 -13.44 -5.91
C SER A 768 2.87 -13.94 -6.70
N HIS A 769 2.76 -15.14 -7.24
CA HIS A 769 3.82 -15.79 -8.01
C HIS A 769 3.62 -15.70 -9.53
N ALA A 770 2.55 -15.04 -9.96
CA ALA A 770 2.26 -14.69 -11.34
C ALA A 770 1.74 -13.24 -11.39
N HIS A 771 2.66 -12.27 -11.49
CA HIS A 771 2.36 -10.84 -11.39
C HIS A 771 2.90 -10.04 -12.59
N GLY A 772 2.00 -9.35 -13.29
CA GLY A 772 2.27 -8.74 -14.60
C GLY A 772 3.31 -7.63 -14.56
N TRP A 773 3.40 -6.90 -13.44
CA TRP A 773 4.38 -5.83 -13.25
C TRP A 773 5.84 -6.30 -13.26
N SER A 774 6.08 -7.61 -13.25
CA SER A 774 7.40 -8.25 -13.24
C SER A 774 7.78 -8.81 -14.61
N ALA A 775 6.96 -8.58 -15.64
CA ALA A 775 7.19 -9.08 -16.99
C ALA A 775 8.19 -8.25 -17.82
N GLY A 776 8.86 -7.26 -17.22
CA GLY A 776 9.78 -6.34 -17.90
C GLY A 776 10.90 -6.98 -18.73
N PRO A 777 11.49 -8.14 -18.37
CA PRO A 777 12.45 -8.81 -19.26
C PRO A 777 11.88 -9.12 -20.65
N THR A 778 10.58 -9.38 -20.76
CA THR A 778 9.91 -9.70 -22.04
C THR A 778 10.01 -8.53 -23.03
N SER A 779 9.64 -7.32 -22.60
CA SER A 779 9.78 -6.12 -23.43
C SER A 779 11.25 -5.70 -23.57
N ALA A 780 12.02 -5.70 -22.48
CA ALA A 780 13.41 -5.25 -22.49
C ALA A 780 14.33 -6.09 -23.41
N LEU A 781 14.17 -7.41 -23.43
CA LEU A 781 14.93 -8.29 -24.34
C LEU A 781 14.49 -8.09 -25.80
N THR A 782 13.21 -7.90 -26.05
CA THR A 782 12.70 -7.69 -27.41
C THR A 782 13.13 -6.33 -27.93
N GLU A 783 12.70 -5.24 -27.29
CA GLU A 783 12.88 -3.88 -27.79
C GLU A 783 14.33 -3.37 -27.63
N GLY A 784 15.06 -3.86 -26.63
CA GLY A 784 16.37 -3.32 -26.29
C GLY A 784 17.58 -4.19 -26.62
N ILE A 785 17.38 -5.51 -26.81
CA ILE A 785 18.47 -6.44 -27.16
C ILE A 785 18.34 -6.94 -28.59
N VAL A 786 17.16 -7.39 -29.01
CA VAL A 786 16.91 -7.70 -30.44
C VAL A 786 16.91 -6.40 -31.24
N GLY A 787 16.23 -5.37 -30.71
CA GLY A 787 15.97 -4.11 -31.41
C GLY A 787 14.77 -4.22 -32.34
#